data_AF-A0A957XIN6-F1
#
_entry.id   AF-A0A957XIN6-F1
#
_cell.length_a   1.000
_cell.length_b   1.000
_cell.length_c   1.000
_cell.angle_alpha   90.00
_cell.angle_beta   90.00
_cell.angle_gamma   90.00
#
_symmetry.space_group_name_H-M   'P 1'
#
loop_
_entity.id
_entity.type
_entity.pdbx_description
1 polymer ?
#
loop_
_entity_poly.entity_id
_entity_poly.type
_entity_poly.pdbx_seq_one_letter_code
_entity_poly.pdbx_strand_id
1 'polypeptide(L)'
;MTPLTLFLSPLRWLPIIAIVIVYMLLPAAVAADDPPSAPIRSQPVTLTGLTQLPLSFLPLPYTHPSQGQFESRTPQGTLRFEPDGVTLREPNMGKSVTSWRFLNTEPDVQIKGSMPLPGVVNRYEGLDINTWQTGLTTYGQVSYHGLYPGIDLMYDGQQGLLKGTFTVAPGSDPGRIRWHYPQAQQIAIDASSGDMEITFANQATLTEQAPIAWQTIAGQQNPVAVQFQADDDTNIAGFALGDYDPAYPLIIDPTLIYSTTFGGNSDDIAVDIATDNAGNIYLTGHTYSTSFPGGGSGNAGYNDLFITKINAAGTAILYTTILGGNGTDEAGGIAVTDSGSQVWVMGQTTSSNFPTKQAFQAQYGGSVDAMIVRLNSSGGLTFSSYIGGDRFDAGQDLVLDSQGDVHFTGSIAGGFFGKIDGQSGALLYNRMITGQAATGYGIAIDGQDYLYITGEIRSDSWPTVNPVQATCGRFDNWTCSTDAFVVKLNQAGDDLLFSTYLGGSAQNGGSGTDIGRKIGVDSSGNIALTGETFASDFPLANAAQAQKRGANNFSEGFVTRIVRQGAQYKLGFSTYLGGQYSEYAGGLAVTRSGQVFVSGVTNSEDFPVAAPMQGSIGPGVCITAGGVDRYCNDAYITQFSTAGQQVFSTYWGGTRDDSAGGMVIDPNGNLYVVGRSESSNFPTSVTSTGLKQTTSENIFLVKMTTGVSSPPPGGTFRVYVPMVVQGR
;
A
#
# COMPACT_ATOMS: atom_id res chain seq x y z
N MET A 1 -58.08 51.42 -28.31
CA MET A 1 -56.73 51.27 -28.91
C MET A 1 -56.14 49.98 -28.36
N THR A 2 -55.79 49.05 -29.25
CA THR A 2 -55.20 47.70 -29.03
C THR A 2 -53.71 47.78 -28.58
N PRO A 3 -53.00 46.67 -28.26
CA PRO A 3 -53.01 45.93 -26.98
C PRO A 3 -51.56 45.56 -26.49
N LEU A 4 -51.42 44.78 -25.40
CA LEU A 4 -50.44 43.67 -25.16
C LEU A 4 -50.45 43.33 -23.65
N THR A 5 -51.03 42.22 -23.13
CA THR A 5 -50.54 40.82 -23.04
C THR A 5 -49.05 40.71 -22.62
N LEU A 6 -48.60 39.97 -21.59
CA LEU A 6 -48.87 38.57 -21.24
C LEU A 6 -48.32 38.22 -19.81
N PHE A 7 -49.12 37.46 -19.05
CA PHE A 7 -48.83 36.31 -18.15
C PHE A 7 -48.16 36.40 -16.74
N LEU A 8 -48.95 35.82 -15.82
CA LEU A 8 -48.75 35.34 -14.43
C LEU A 8 -47.89 34.05 -14.40
N SER A 9 -46.91 33.86 -13.49
CA SER A 9 -47.00 33.26 -12.12
C SER A 9 -45.75 32.34 -11.89
N PRO A 10 -45.56 31.62 -10.75
CA PRO A 10 -44.97 32.12 -9.49
C PRO A 10 -43.82 31.23 -8.91
N LEU A 11 -43.15 31.67 -7.81
CA LEU A 11 -42.69 30.90 -6.60
C LEU A 11 -41.91 29.56 -6.83
N ARG A 12 -40.75 29.20 -6.25
CA ARG A 12 -40.16 29.39 -4.90
C ARG A 12 -38.83 28.59 -4.78
N TRP A 13 -37.92 29.08 -3.94
CA TRP A 13 -36.99 28.38 -3.00
C TRP A 13 -35.70 27.72 -3.55
N LEU A 14 -34.55 28.27 -3.12
CA LEU A 14 -33.21 27.64 -3.11
C LEU A 14 -32.56 27.92 -1.73
N PRO A 15 -31.89 26.94 -1.11
CA PRO A 15 -31.13 27.16 0.11
C PRO A 15 -29.72 27.70 -0.19
N ILE A 16 -29.20 28.45 0.77
CA ILE A 16 -27.91 29.14 0.79
C ILE A 16 -26.86 28.18 1.34
N ILE A 17 -25.78 27.94 0.59
CA ILE A 17 -24.49 27.47 1.13
C ILE A 17 -23.45 28.53 0.73
N ALA A 18 -22.83 29.13 1.74
CA ALA A 18 -21.83 30.17 1.61
C ALA A 18 -20.42 29.55 1.68
N ILE A 19 -19.60 29.81 0.66
CA ILE A 19 -18.14 29.64 0.70
C ILE A 19 -17.53 31.04 0.77
N VAL A 20 -16.70 31.27 1.78
CA VAL A 20 -15.97 32.53 1.99
C VAL A 20 -14.67 32.47 1.18
N ILE A 21 -14.54 33.35 0.18
CA ILE A 21 -13.29 33.64 -0.53
C ILE A 21 -12.89 35.07 -0.15
N VAL A 22 -11.68 35.26 0.39
CA VAL A 22 -11.09 36.59 0.58
C VAL A 22 -9.71 36.63 -0.08
N TYR A 23 -9.60 37.46 -1.12
CA TYR A 23 -8.36 37.91 -1.76
C TYR A 23 -7.70 39.02 -0.93
N MET A 24 -6.37 39.07 -0.89
CA MET A 24 -5.61 40.33 -0.80
C MET A 24 -4.35 40.29 -1.68
N LEU A 25 -4.13 41.43 -2.35
CA LEU A 25 -3.10 41.78 -3.34
C LEU A 25 -1.91 42.53 -2.71
N LEU A 26 -0.80 42.60 -3.49
CA LEU A 26 0.25 43.65 -3.61
C LEU A 26 1.70 43.19 -3.26
N PRO A 27 2.76 43.86 -3.75
CA PRO A 27 3.28 43.80 -5.13
C PRO A 27 4.81 43.51 -5.21
N ALA A 28 5.30 43.40 -6.45
CA ALA A 28 6.67 43.10 -6.86
C ALA A 28 7.80 43.96 -6.24
N ALA A 29 8.99 43.34 -6.09
CA ALA A 29 10.26 44.04 -5.90
C ALA A 29 11.38 43.44 -6.78
N VAL A 30 11.70 44.20 -7.84
CA VAL A 30 12.99 44.51 -8.47
C VAL A 30 14.17 43.53 -8.35
N ALA A 31 14.69 43.17 -9.54
CA ALA A 31 15.93 42.48 -9.82
C ALA A 31 17.19 43.25 -9.35
N ALA A 32 18.20 42.51 -8.89
CA ALA A 32 19.58 42.98 -8.76
C ALA A 32 20.52 41.96 -9.41
N ASP A 33 21.46 42.49 -10.19
CA ASP A 33 22.41 41.80 -11.08
C ASP A 33 23.30 40.74 -10.40
N ASP A 34 23.45 39.59 -11.06
CA ASP A 34 24.47 38.57 -10.74
C ASP A 34 25.85 38.96 -11.33
N PRO A 35 26.94 38.93 -10.54
CA PRO A 35 28.30 38.97 -11.06
C PRO A 35 28.82 37.57 -11.46
N PRO A 36 29.81 37.48 -12.36
CA PRO A 36 30.12 36.27 -13.12
C PRO A 36 30.73 35.13 -12.29
N SER A 37 30.30 33.93 -12.66
CA SER A 37 30.66 32.61 -12.13
C SER A 37 32.17 32.34 -12.03
N ALA A 38 32.63 32.01 -10.82
CA ALA A 38 33.94 31.40 -10.57
C ALA A 38 33.92 29.88 -10.85
N PRO A 39 35.04 29.27 -11.27
CA PRO A 39 35.08 27.85 -11.66
C PRO A 39 34.87 26.93 -10.46
N ILE A 40 33.93 25.98 -10.61
CA ILE A 40 33.60 24.95 -9.63
C ILE A 40 34.81 24.04 -9.42
N ARG A 41 35.49 24.15 -8.28
CA ARG A 41 36.30 23.06 -7.73
C ARG A 41 35.36 22.00 -7.20
N SER A 42 35.49 20.76 -7.67
CA SER A 42 34.79 19.60 -7.15
C SER A 42 35.03 19.49 -5.64
N GLN A 43 33.97 19.70 -4.86
CA GLN A 43 33.96 19.33 -3.45
C GLN A 43 33.95 17.80 -3.36
N PRO A 44 34.72 17.18 -2.45
CA PRO A 44 34.63 15.75 -2.22
C PRO A 44 33.22 15.44 -1.72
N VAL A 45 32.52 14.53 -2.42
CA VAL A 45 31.21 14.02 -2.01
C VAL A 45 31.37 13.30 -0.67
N THR A 46 30.75 13.81 0.38
CA THR A 46 30.62 13.08 1.65
C THR A 46 29.64 11.92 1.49
N LEU A 47 30.14 10.69 1.71
CA LEU A 47 29.48 9.39 1.47
C LEU A 47 28.40 9.04 2.52
N THR A 48 27.44 9.92 2.80
CA THR A 48 26.37 9.67 3.78
C THR A 48 25.17 8.87 3.23
N GLY A 49 25.06 8.68 1.91
CA GLY A 49 23.90 8.02 1.27
C GLY A 49 24.03 6.51 1.00
N LEU A 50 25.17 5.88 1.29
CA LEU A 50 25.37 4.45 0.96
C LEU A 50 24.68 3.52 1.97
N THR A 51 24.58 3.90 3.24
CA THR A 51 24.05 3.05 4.33
C THR A 51 22.55 2.72 4.22
N GLN A 52 21.87 3.18 3.17
CA GLN A 52 20.42 3.00 2.95
C GLN A 52 20.11 2.16 1.69
N LEU A 53 21.14 1.70 0.98
CA LEU A 53 20.93 0.78 -0.13
C LEU A 53 20.53 -0.60 0.41
N PRO A 54 19.57 -1.31 -0.23
CA PRO A 54 19.33 -2.71 0.04
C PRO A 54 20.64 -3.50 -0.05
N LEU A 55 20.78 -4.53 0.77
CA LEU A 55 21.85 -5.49 0.60
C LEU A 55 21.70 -6.12 -0.80
N SER A 56 22.80 -6.16 -1.54
CA SER A 56 22.86 -6.89 -2.80
C SER A 56 23.62 -8.18 -2.57
N PHE A 57 22.94 -9.30 -2.82
CA PHE A 57 23.51 -10.63 -2.69
C PHE A 57 24.06 -11.08 -4.04
N LEU A 58 25.34 -11.39 -4.07
CA LEU A 58 26.07 -11.80 -5.26
C LEU A 58 26.47 -13.27 -5.11
N PRO A 59 26.19 -14.14 -6.09
CA PRO A 59 26.69 -15.51 -6.06
C PRO A 59 28.22 -15.56 -6.11
N LEU A 60 28.83 -16.42 -5.31
CA LEU A 60 30.27 -16.66 -5.27
C LEU A 60 30.68 -17.80 -6.22
N PRO A 61 31.91 -17.74 -6.78
CA PRO A 61 32.45 -18.82 -7.60
C PRO A 61 32.56 -20.14 -6.83
N TYR A 62 32.11 -21.20 -7.49
CA TYR A 62 32.01 -22.59 -7.07
C TYR A 62 33.19 -23.13 -6.24
N THR A 63 32.90 -23.49 -4.98
CA THR A 63 33.67 -24.52 -4.24
C THR A 63 32.88 -25.82 -4.06
N HIS A 64 31.54 -25.79 -4.16
CA HIS A 64 30.67 -26.96 -4.27
C HIS A 64 29.48 -26.69 -5.22
N PRO A 65 29.32 -27.43 -6.34
CA PRO A 65 28.30 -27.17 -7.37
C PRO A 65 26.85 -27.25 -6.91
N SER A 66 26.59 -27.92 -5.78
CA SER A 66 25.23 -28.25 -5.36
C SER A 66 24.70 -27.41 -4.20
N GLN A 67 25.43 -26.48 -3.60
CA GLN A 67 24.94 -25.80 -2.38
C GLN A 67 24.81 -24.27 -2.53
N GLY A 68 25.52 -23.66 -3.49
CA GLY A 68 25.53 -22.21 -3.68
C GLY A 68 26.18 -21.45 -2.51
N GLN A 69 26.83 -20.33 -2.79
CA GLN A 69 27.29 -19.40 -1.76
C GLN A 69 27.02 -17.98 -2.24
N PHE A 70 26.65 -17.10 -1.32
CA PHE A 70 26.39 -15.69 -1.63
C PHE A 70 27.26 -14.80 -0.77
N GLU A 71 27.60 -13.63 -1.29
CA GLU A 71 28.17 -12.55 -0.50
C GLU A 71 27.34 -11.29 -0.63
N SER A 72 27.34 -10.48 0.42
CA SER A 72 26.88 -9.10 0.39
C SER A 72 27.98 -8.20 0.93
N ARG A 73 28.28 -7.12 0.22
CA ARG A 73 29.37 -6.20 0.56
C ARG A 73 28.79 -4.90 1.06
N THR A 74 29.23 -4.46 2.24
CA THR A 74 28.85 -3.19 2.86
C THR A 74 30.10 -2.39 3.24
N PRO A 75 29.98 -1.08 3.50
CA PRO A 75 31.06 -0.29 4.07
C PRO A 75 31.56 -0.81 5.42
N GLN A 76 30.72 -1.55 6.15
CA GLN A 76 31.03 -2.14 7.46
C GLN A 76 31.68 -3.54 7.36
N GLY A 77 31.68 -4.16 6.18
CA GLY A 77 32.29 -5.49 5.99
C GLY A 77 31.69 -6.28 4.84
N THR A 78 32.14 -7.51 4.68
CA THR A 78 31.54 -8.48 3.75
C THR A 78 30.83 -9.57 4.54
N LEU A 79 29.53 -9.73 4.30
CA LEU A 79 28.74 -10.87 4.74
C LEU A 79 28.90 -12.00 3.73
N ARG A 80 29.17 -13.21 4.20
CA ARG A 80 29.22 -14.43 3.39
C ARG A 80 28.23 -15.44 3.93
N PHE A 81 27.34 -15.90 3.06
CA PHE A 81 26.28 -16.86 3.35
C PHE A 81 26.77 -18.24 2.91
N GLU A 82 26.87 -19.14 3.87
CA GLU A 82 27.49 -20.47 3.76
C GLU A 82 26.48 -21.50 4.28
N PRO A 83 26.48 -22.76 3.81
CA PRO A 83 25.45 -23.75 4.18
C PRO A 83 25.24 -23.97 5.68
N ASP A 84 26.27 -23.68 6.49
CA ASP A 84 26.30 -23.84 7.93
C ASP A 84 26.30 -22.50 8.71
N GLY A 85 26.09 -21.35 8.06
CA GLY A 85 26.06 -20.07 8.75
C GLY A 85 26.37 -18.84 7.92
N VAL A 86 26.56 -17.72 8.62
CA VAL A 86 26.95 -16.45 8.01
C VAL A 86 28.21 -15.94 8.67
N THR A 87 29.11 -15.42 7.85
CA THR A 87 30.37 -14.82 8.27
C THR A 87 30.40 -13.35 7.92
N LEU A 88 30.62 -12.48 8.90
CA LEU A 88 30.96 -11.07 8.71
C LEU A 88 32.48 -10.88 8.76
N ARG A 89 33.04 -10.28 7.70
CA ARG A 89 34.46 -9.90 7.60
C ARG A 89 34.60 -8.39 7.58
N GLU A 90 35.28 -7.81 8.56
CA GLU A 90 35.49 -6.37 8.63
C GLU A 90 36.45 -5.85 7.52
N PRO A 91 36.32 -4.60 7.02
CA PRO A 91 37.07 -4.10 5.87
C PRO A 91 38.54 -3.80 6.16
N ASN A 92 38.87 -3.36 7.38
CA ASN A 92 40.18 -2.77 7.73
C ASN A 92 41.00 -3.58 8.73
N MET A 93 40.47 -4.69 9.25
CA MET A 93 41.19 -5.59 10.13
C MET A 93 41.14 -6.98 9.51
N GLY A 94 42.20 -7.39 8.81
CA GLY A 94 42.33 -8.72 8.21
C GLY A 94 42.36 -9.90 9.20
N LYS A 95 41.73 -9.77 10.39
CA LYS A 95 41.69 -10.74 11.49
C LYS A 95 40.38 -10.78 12.28
N SER A 96 39.53 -9.75 12.30
CA SER A 96 38.26 -9.81 13.05
C SER A 96 37.16 -10.43 12.18
N VAL A 97 36.82 -11.67 12.51
CA VAL A 97 35.75 -12.43 11.87
C VAL A 97 34.70 -12.71 12.93
N THR A 98 33.51 -12.13 12.76
CA THR A 98 32.34 -12.54 13.53
C THR A 98 31.54 -13.50 12.67
N SER A 99 31.08 -14.60 13.26
CA SER A 99 30.19 -15.53 12.56
C SER A 99 29.12 -16.04 13.49
N TRP A 100 27.99 -16.42 12.91
CA TRP A 100 27.03 -17.29 13.55
C TRP A 100 26.86 -18.54 12.70
N ARG A 101 26.96 -19.70 13.37
CA ARG A 101 26.96 -21.02 12.74
C ARG A 101 25.71 -21.77 13.15
N PHE A 102 24.91 -22.14 12.16
CA PHE A 102 23.73 -22.99 12.36
C PHE A 102 24.20 -24.38 12.80
N LEU A 103 23.63 -24.89 13.90
CA LEU A 103 24.05 -26.14 14.50
C LEU A 103 23.21 -27.30 13.96
N ASN A 104 23.88 -28.36 13.48
CA ASN A 104 23.22 -29.57 12.98
C ASN A 104 22.29 -29.33 11.77
N THR A 105 22.77 -28.52 10.81
CA THR A 105 22.08 -28.32 9.52
C THR A 105 22.06 -29.61 8.69
N GLU A 106 21.14 -29.66 7.72
CA GLU A 106 21.12 -30.76 6.75
C GLU A 106 22.39 -30.77 5.87
N PRO A 107 22.87 -31.93 5.40
CA PRO A 107 24.08 -32.00 4.57
C PRO A 107 23.90 -31.38 3.18
N ASP A 108 22.68 -31.18 2.71
CA ASP A 108 22.36 -30.72 1.34
C ASP A 108 21.63 -29.37 1.30
N VAL A 109 21.85 -28.50 2.29
CA VAL A 109 21.28 -27.14 2.32
C VAL A 109 21.52 -26.40 1.01
N GLN A 110 20.46 -25.87 0.42
CA GLN A 110 20.49 -25.14 -0.84
C GLN A 110 20.35 -23.64 -0.58
N ILE A 111 21.37 -22.86 -0.91
CA ILE A 111 21.29 -21.40 -0.83
C ILE A 111 20.91 -20.84 -2.21
N LYS A 112 19.81 -20.08 -2.28
CA LYS A 112 19.28 -19.50 -3.53
C LYS A 112 19.05 -18.00 -3.38
N GLY A 113 19.37 -17.26 -4.44
CA GLY A 113 19.02 -15.84 -4.56
C GLY A 113 17.61 -15.67 -5.12
N SER A 114 16.85 -14.73 -4.56
CA SER A 114 15.54 -14.30 -5.06
C SER A 114 15.50 -12.76 -5.22
N MET A 115 14.50 -12.26 -5.94
CA MET A 115 14.38 -10.84 -6.30
C MET A 115 15.62 -10.31 -7.07
N PRO A 116 15.79 -10.67 -8.36
CA PRO A 116 16.89 -10.17 -9.17
C PRO A 116 16.90 -8.63 -9.19
N LEU A 117 18.03 -8.03 -8.87
CA LEU A 117 18.22 -6.58 -8.92
C LEU A 117 18.66 -6.16 -10.34
N PRO A 118 18.34 -4.92 -10.78
CA PRO A 118 18.68 -4.46 -12.13
C PRO A 118 20.18 -4.41 -12.45
N GLY A 119 21.03 -4.33 -11.41
CA GLY A 119 22.48 -4.27 -11.55
C GLY A 119 23.11 -5.64 -11.76
N VAL A 120 24.08 -5.71 -12.67
CA VAL A 120 24.95 -6.88 -12.85
C VAL A 120 26.37 -6.57 -12.37
N VAL A 121 27.07 -7.60 -11.88
CA VAL A 121 28.47 -7.50 -11.46
C VAL A 121 29.37 -8.20 -12.47
N ASN A 122 30.50 -7.56 -12.77
CA ASN A 122 31.58 -8.15 -13.54
C ASN A 122 32.81 -8.27 -12.63
N ARG A 123 33.36 -9.48 -12.53
CA ARG A 123 34.49 -9.83 -11.66
C ARG A 123 35.65 -10.32 -12.52
N TYR A 124 36.72 -9.53 -12.55
CA TYR A 124 37.94 -9.82 -13.29
C TYR A 124 39.06 -10.08 -12.28
N GLU A 125 39.23 -11.35 -11.88
CA GLU A 125 40.22 -11.76 -10.89
C GLU A 125 41.37 -12.52 -11.54
N GLY A 126 42.59 -12.02 -11.35
CA GLY A 126 43.82 -12.64 -11.88
C GLY A 126 44.05 -12.41 -13.38
N LEU A 127 45.16 -12.98 -13.87
CA LEU A 127 45.59 -12.88 -15.27
C LEU A 127 44.96 -13.95 -16.18
N ASP A 128 44.31 -14.97 -15.61
CA ASP A 128 43.61 -15.99 -16.38
C ASP A 128 42.23 -15.48 -16.81
N ILE A 129 42.04 -15.25 -18.10
CA ILE A 129 40.77 -14.76 -18.64
C ILE A 129 39.62 -15.76 -18.42
N ASN A 130 39.91 -17.04 -18.20
CA ASN A 130 38.89 -18.06 -17.95
C ASN A 130 38.31 -18.00 -16.52
N THR A 131 38.97 -17.28 -15.60
CA THR A 131 38.44 -17.06 -14.24
C THR A 131 37.59 -15.78 -14.15
N TRP A 132 37.49 -15.02 -15.24
CA TRP A 132 36.68 -13.81 -15.30
C TRP A 132 35.19 -14.16 -15.41
N GLN A 133 34.37 -13.48 -14.62
CA GLN A 133 32.92 -13.65 -14.60
C GLN A 133 32.25 -12.32 -14.99
N THR A 134 31.35 -12.34 -15.96
CA THR A 134 30.64 -11.14 -16.41
C THR A 134 29.14 -11.35 -16.35
N GLY A 135 28.39 -10.26 -16.19
CA GLY A 135 26.92 -10.30 -16.16
C GLY A 135 26.32 -11.05 -14.97
N LEU A 136 27.01 -11.14 -13.83
CA LEU A 136 26.49 -11.82 -12.65
C LEU A 136 25.28 -11.07 -12.10
N THR A 137 24.14 -11.75 -12.05
CA THR A 137 22.91 -11.23 -11.43
C THR A 137 23.14 -11.00 -9.94
N THR A 138 22.69 -9.84 -9.45
CA THR A 138 22.59 -9.57 -8.01
C THR A 138 21.16 -9.77 -7.55
N TYR A 139 20.98 -10.13 -6.28
CA TYR A 139 19.68 -10.49 -5.71
C TYR A 139 19.38 -9.61 -4.49
N GLY A 140 18.11 -9.31 -4.25
CA GLY A 140 17.66 -8.57 -3.07
C GLY A 140 17.45 -9.45 -1.84
N GLN A 141 17.47 -10.77 -2.01
CA GLN A 141 17.26 -11.75 -0.95
C GLN A 141 18.12 -13.00 -1.16
N VAL A 142 18.40 -13.72 -0.07
CA VAL A 142 19.04 -15.03 -0.11
C VAL A 142 18.30 -15.99 0.83
N SER A 143 17.93 -17.18 0.33
CA SER A 143 17.16 -18.18 1.07
C SER A 143 17.94 -19.48 1.21
N TYR A 144 17.95 -20.02 2.43
CA TYR A 144 18.41 -21.35 2.80
C TYR A 144 17.21 -22.28 2.74
N HIS A 145 17.17 -23.15 1.74
CA HIS A 145 16.14 -24.19 1.64
C HIS A 145 16.62 -25.48 2.29
N GLY A 146 15.76 -26.05 3.15
CA GLY A 146 16.06 -27.24 3.93
C GLY A 146 17.19 -27.03 4.91
N LEU A 147 17.28 -25.85 5.54
CA LEU A 147 18.28 -25.55 6.58
C LEU A 147 18.26 -26.62 7.68
N TYR A 148 17.06 -26.99 8.08
CA TYR A 148 16.74 -28.19 8.87
C TYR A 148 15.60 -28.96 8.19
N PRO A 149 15.27 -30.20 8.61
CA PRO A 149 14.13 -30.92 8.07
C PRO A 149 12.83 -30.10 8.15
N GLY A 150 12.36 -29.67 6.97
CA GLY A 150 11.17 -28.84 6.82
C GLY A 150 11.26 -27.44 7.43
N ILE A 151 12.46 -26.85 7.53
CA ILE A 151 12.66 -25.46 7.97
C ILE A 151 13.53 -24.72 6.96
N ASP A 152 13.01 -23.61 6.45
CA ASP A 152 13.70 -22.69 5.57
C ASP A 152 14.03 -21.38 6.30
N LEU A 153 15.08 -20.68 5.87
CA LEU A 153 15.49 -19.37 6.38
C LEU A 153 15.71 -18.42 5.21
N MET A 154 15.06 -17.25 5.24
CA MET A 154 15.28 -16.18 4.27
C MET A 154 16.00 -15.01 4.94
N TYR A 155 17.06 -14.50 4.30
CA TYR A 155 17.70 -13.25 4.67
C TYR A 155 17.40 -12.14 3.67
N ASP A 156 17.11 -10.96 4.20
CA ASP A 156 17.08 -9.69 3.49
C ASP A 156 17.57 -8.53 4.37
N GLY A 157 17.61 -7.32 3.82
CA GLY A 157 17.99 -6.14 4.59
C GLY A 157 18.62 -5.01 3.78
N GLN A 158 19.31 -4.11 4.47
CA GLN A 158 19.95 -2.91 3.94
C GLN A 158 21.39 -2.78 4.48
N GLN A 159 22.19 -1.85 3.95
CA GLN A 159 23.56 -1.68 4.43
C GLN A 159 23.64 -1.43 5.95
N GLY A 160 24.17 -2.40 6.68
CA GLY A 160 24.25 -2.36 8.15
C GLY A 160 23.07 -2.98 8.90
N LEU A 161 22.09 -3.56 8.20
CA LEU A 161 20.92 -4.23 8.76
C LEU A 161 20.65 -5.53 7.99
N LEU A 162 20.76 -6.68 8.66
CA LEU A 162 20.46 -7.99 8.09
C LEU A 162 19.37 -8.63 8.97
N LYS A 163 18.28 -9.10 8.36
CA LYS A 163 17.18 -9.75 9.07
C LYS A 163 16.89 -11.12 8.47
N GLY A 164 16.64 -12.10 9.34
CA GLY A 164 16.37 -13.48 8.97
C GLY A 164 14.96 -13.87 9.38
N THR A 165 14.18 -14.44 8.45
CA THR A 165 12.85 -14.98 8.72
C THR A 165 12.85 -16.50 8.56
N PHE A 166 12.44 -17.22 9.59
CA PHE A 166 12.30 -18.68 9.55
C PHE A 166 10.88 -19.09 9.16
N THR A 167 10.79 -20.03 8.24
CA THR A 167 9.52 -20.70 7.88
C THR A 167 9.62 -22.17 8.28
N VAL A 168 8.81 -22.58 9.25
CA VAL A 168 8.76 -23.94 9.79
C VAL A 168 7.53 -24.63 9.20
N ALA A 169 7.73 -25.70 8.43
CA ALA A 169 6.65 -26.46 7.82
C ALA A 169 5.84 -27.25 8.88
N PRO A 170 4.58 -27.64 8.58
CA PRO A 170 3.78 -28.48 9.47
C PRO A 170 4.53 -29.75 9.91
N GLY A 171 4.52 -30.01 11.21
CA GLY A 171 5.15 -31.17 11.84
C GLY A 171 6.68 -31.08 12.00
N SER A 172 7.31 -30.03 11.49
CA SER A 172 8.75 -29.78 11.69
C SER A 172 9.04 -29.31 13.12
N ASP A 173 10.24 -29.61 13.62
CA ASP A 173 10.66 -29.27 14.98
C ASP A 173 11.43 -27.94 15.01
N PRO A 174 10.82 -26.81 15.44
CA PRO A 174 11.50 -25.52 15.54
C PRO A 174 12.59 -25.49 16.63
N GLY A 175 12.62 -26.45 17.55
CA GLY A 175 13.68 -26.59 18.56
C GLY A 175 15.06 -26.87 17.94
N ARG A 176 15.09 -27.30 16.68
CA ARG A 176 16.32 -27.47 15.89
C ARG A 176 16.97 -26.16 15.50
N ILE A 177 16.22 -25.05 15.51
CA ILE A 177 16.76 -23.74 15.15
C ILE A 177 17.68 -23.28 16.29
N ARG A 178 18.97 -23.56 16.09
CA ARG A 178 20.06 -23.24 17.00
C ARG A 178 21.23 -22.70 16.21
N TRP A 179 21.85 -21.63 16.72
CA TRP A 179 23.07 -21.10 16.14
C TRP A 179 24.05 -20.75 17.23
N HIS A 180 25.33 -20.90 16.92
CA HIS A 180 26.45 -20.64 17.82
C HIS A 180 27.20 -19.41 17.32
N TYR A 181 27.64 -18.54 18.23
CA TYR A 181 28.56 -17.44 17.94
C TYR A 181 29.97 -17.79 18.45
N PRO A 182 30.84 -18.39 17.62
CA PRO A 182 32.12 -18.92 18.08
C PRO A 182 33.06 -17.87 18.70
N GLN A 183 32.88 -16.61 18.34
CA GLN A 183 33.74 -15.50 18.75
C GLN A 183 33.11 -14.61 19.85
N ALA A 184 31.89 -14.92 20.30
CA ALA A 184 31.24 -14.15 21.35
C ALA A 184 31.99 -14.30 22.68
N GLN A 185 32.15 -13.19 23.38
CA GLN A 185 32.59 -13.17 24.78
C GLN A 185 31.42 -13.14 25.74
N GLN A 186 30.29 -12.62 25.28
CA GLN A 186 29.07 -12.53 26.04
C GLN A 186 27.87 -12.53 25.11
N ILE A 187 26.80 -13.23 25.49
CA ILE A 187 25.46 -13.11 24.92
C ILE A 187 24.50 -12.77 26.05
N ALA A 188 23.85 -11.61 25.95
CA ALA A 188 22.86 -11.16 26.91
C ALA A 188 21.51 -10.94 26.22
N ILE A 189 20.43 -11.21 26.92
CA ILE A 189 19.08 -10.82 26.50
C ILE A 189 18.65 -9.65 27.39
N ASP A 190 18.32 -8.51 26.79
CA ASP A 190 17.80 -7.37 27.51
C ASP A 190 16.39 -7.69 28.02
N ALA A 191 16.21 -7.66 29.34
CA ALA A 191 14.94 -8.04 29.97
C ALA A 191 13.78 -7.05 29.70
N SER A 192 14.09 -5.84 29.22
CA SER A 192 13.12 -4.79 28.95
C SER A 192 12.69 -4.72 27.48
N SER A 193 13.60 -4.95 26.54
CA SER A 193 13.30 -4.96 25.11
C SER A 193 13.13 -6.37 24.53
N GLY A 194 13.72 -7.39 25.15
CA GLY A 194 13.79 -8.75 24.62
C GLY A 194 14.86 -8.94 23.54
N ASP A 195 15.66 -7.90 23.25
CA ASP A 195 16.74 -7.96 22.27
C ASP A 195 17.89 -8.82 22.78
N MET A 196 18.60 -9.47 21.86
CA MET A 196 19.81 -10.25 22.17
C MET A 196 21.05 -9.45 21.75
N GLU A 197 21.94 -9.18 22.69
CA GLU A 197 23.21 -8.49 22.49
C GLU A 197 24.38 -9.47 22.57
N ILE A 198 25.19 -9.54 21.51
CA ILE A 198 26.37 -10.37 21.40
C ILE A 198 27.60 -9.47 21.41
N THR A 199 28.41 -9.57 22.45
CA THR A 199 29.64 -8.78 22.61
C THR A 199 30.86 -9.61 22.20
N PHE A 200 31.73 -9.06 21.37
CA PHE A 200 32.96 -9.71 20.89
C PHE A 200 34.21 -9.18 21.60
N ALA A 201 35.36 -9.85 21.40
CA ALA A 201 36.62 -9.52 22.06
C ALA A 201 37.16 -8.10 21.82
N ASN A 202 36.76 -7.48 20.70
CA ASN A 202 37.06 -6.08 20.39
C ASN A 202 36.05 -5.09 20.99
N GLN A 203 35.15 -5.55 21.87
CA GLN A 203 34.02 -4.78 22.42
C GLN A 203 33.00 -4.34 21.36
N ALA A 204 33.05 -4.91 20.15
CA ALA A 204 31.97 -4.74 19.19
C ALA A 204 30.73 -5.51 19.67
N THR A 205 29.56 -4.96 19.41
CA THR A 205 28.28 -5.60 19.73
C THR A 205 27.50 -5.86 18.45
N LEU A 206 26.97 -7.07 18.32
CA LEU A 206 25.90 -7.41 17.38
C LEU A 206 24.59 -7.47 18.18
N THR A 207 23.56 -6.78 17.72
CA THR A 207 22.24 -6.77 18.37
C THR A 207 21.22 -7.41 17.45
N GLU A 208 20.49 -8.40 17.96
CA GLU A 208 19.33 -8.99 17.31
C GLU A 208 18.06 -8.55 18.03
N GLN A 209 17.11 -8.00 17.28
CA GLN A 209 15.86 -7.51 17.85
C GLN A 209 14.96 -8.66 18.29
N ALA A 210 14.22 -8.47 19.38
CA ALA A 210 13.26 -9.44 19.90
C ALA A 210 12.38 -10.03 18.77
N PRO A 211 12.26 -11.37 18.67
CA PRO A 211 11.52 -12.00 17.59
C PRO A 211 10.01 -11.88 17.81
N ILE A 212 9.24 -12.01 16.73
CA ILE A 212 7.79 -12.24 16.77
C ILE A 212 7.45 -13.50 15.97
N ALA A 213 6.39 -14.24 16.33
CA ALA A 213 6.02 -15.47 15.62
C ALA A 213 4.50 -15.65 15.52
N TRP A 214 4.04 -16.39 14.51
CA TRP A 214 2.64 -16.76 14.36
C TRP A 214 2.43 -17.99 13.48
N GLN A 215 1.21 -18.53 13.52
CA GLN A 215 0.71 -19.53 12.59
C GLN A 215 -0.53 -19.03 11.85
N THR A 216 -0.65 -19.39 10.58
CA THR A 216 -1.89 -19.12 9.82
C THR A 216 -2.79 -20.36 9.85
N ILE A 217 -3.82 -20.34 10.70
CA ILE A 217 -4.78 -21.46 10.89
C ILE A 217 -6.14 -20.99 10.42
N ALA A 218 -6.72 -21.69 9.44
CA ALA A 218 -8.02 -21.32 8.85
C ALA A 218 -8.09 -19.84 8.38
N GLY A 219 -6.95 -19.29 7.94
CA GLY A 219 -6.83 -17.90 7.49
C GLY A 219 -6.63 -16.87 8.60
N GLN A 220 -6.63 -17.26 9.87
CA GLN A 220 -6.30 -16.40 11.02
C GLN A 220 -4.81 -16.50 11.38
N GLN A 221 -4.15 -15.36 11.62
CA GLN A 221 -2.84 -15.36 12.28
C GLN A 221 -3.03 -15.54 13.78
N ASN A 222 -2.59 -16.68 14.28
CA ASN A 222 -2.52 -16.98 15.71
C ASN A 222 -1.10 -16.61 16.17
N PRO A 223 -0.92 -15.55 16.98
CA PRO A 223 0.38 -15.20 17.51
C PRO A 223 0.91 -16.36 18.36
N VAL A 224 2.17 -16.67 18.19
CA VAL A 224 2.89 -17.66 18.98
C VAL A 224 3.90 -16.87 19.80
N ALA A 225 3.81 -16.99 21.13
CA ALA A 225 4.78 -16.34 22.00
C ALA A 225 6.17 -16.82 21.63
N VAL A 226 7.11 -15.91 21.45
CA VAL A 226 8.49 -16.23 21.11
C VAL A 226 9.42 -15.25 21.81
N GLN A 227 10.56 -15.76 22.26
CA GLN A 227 11.66 -14.97 22.78
C GLN A 227 12.98 -15.65 22.42
N PHE A 228 14.07 -14.89 22.43
CA PHE A 228 15.39 -15.50 22.36
C PHE A 228 15.63 -16.38 23.58
N GLN A 229 16.36 -17.46 23.35
CA GLN A 229 16.99 -18.28 24.36
C GLN A 229 18.48 -18.31 24.03
N ALA A 230 19.31 -17.85 24.95
CA ALA A 230 20.76 -17.85 24.79
C ALA A 230 21.42 -18.48 26.02
N ASP A 231 22.52 -19.20 25.77
CA ASP A 231 23.41 -19.76 26.78
C ASP A 231 24.77 -19.06 26.64
N ASP A 232 25.10 -18.23 27.63
CA ASP A 232 26.31 -17.40 27.66
C ASP A 232 27.60 -18.24 27.82
N ASP A 233 27.51 -19.41 28.45
CA ASP A 233 28.67 -20.31 28.63
C ASP A 233 29.04 -21.02 27.32
N THR A 234 28.04 -21.34 26.49
CA THR A 234 28.23 -22.06 25.23
C THR A 234 28.16 -21.17 23.99
N ASN A 235 27.76 -19.90 24.14
CA ASN A 235 27.45 -18.96 23.06
C ASN A 235 26.41 -19.48 22.06
N ILE A 236 25.49 -20.33 22.51
CA ILE A 236 24.43 -20.90 21.67
C ILE A 236 23.14 -20.11 21.88
N ALA A 237 22.54 -19.68 20.78
CA ALA A 237 21.25 -19.03 20.74
C ALA A 237 20.21 -19.87 20.00
N GLY A 238 18.95 -19.53 20.23
CA GLY A 238 17.79 -20.11 19.59
C GLY A 238 16.52 -19.42 20.06
N PHE A 239 15.38 -20.05 19.78
CA PHE A 239 14.08 -19.56 20.22
C PHE A 239 13.52 -20.41 21.37
N ALA A 240 12.84 -19.74 22.31
CA ALA A 240 11.87 -20.34 23.19
C ALA A 240 10.48 -19.95 22.69
N LEU A 241 9.68 -20.95 22.31
CA LEU A 241 8.33 -20.78 21.77
C LEU A 241 7.29 -21.15 22.83
N GLY A 242 6.18 -20.42 22.86
CA GLY A 242 4.95 -20.82 23.55
C GLY A 242 4.18 -21.88 22.76
N ASP A 243 2.97 -22.19 23.22
CA ASP A 243 2.11 -23.19 22.58
C ASP A 243 1.73 -22.79 21.16
N TYR A 244 1.79 -23.76 20.24
CA TYR A 244 1.38 -23.62 18.83
C TYR A 244 0.86 -24.97 18.31
N ASP A 245 0.10 -24.97 17.21
CA ASP A 245 -0.47 -26.17 16.57
C ASP A 245 0.49 -26.72 15.50
N PRO A 246 1.18 -27.86 15.73
CA PRO A 246 2.15 -28.40 14.78
C PRO A 246 1.54 -28.82 13.43
N ALA A 247 0.22 -28.85 13.27
CA ALA A 247 -0.42 -29.12 11.98
C ALA A 247 -0.31 -27.96 10.97
N TYR A 248 0.16 -26.78 11.39
CA TYR A 248 0.23 -25.58 10.55
C TYR A 248 1.65 -25.01 10.47
N PRO A 249 1.98 -24.29 9.38
CA PRO A 249 3.27 -23.62 9.28
C PRO A 249 3.43 -22.57 10.39
N LEU A 250 4.63 -22.47 10.95
CA LEU A 250 5.03 -21.46 11.92
C LEU A 250 6.03 -20.50 11.27
N ILE A 251 5.73 -19.21 11.31
CA ILE A 251 6.64 -18.15 10.84
C ILE A 251 7.26 -17.51 12.07
N ILE A 252 8.58 -17.37 12.08
CA ILE A 252 9.34 -16.72 13.16
C ILE A 252 10.17 -15.59 12.55
N ASP A 253 10.00 -14.41 13.14
CA ASP A 253 10.75 -13.18 12.92
C ASP A 253 10.63 -12.57 11.49
N PRO A 254 9.43 -12.16 11.05
CA PRO A 254 9.26 -11.43 9.78
C PRO A 254 9.88 -10.01 9.77
N THR A 255 9.89 -9.37 8.60
CA THR A 255 10.40 -8.00 8.44
C THR A 255 9.45 -7.09 7.65
N LEU A 256 9.34 -5.81 8.08
CA LEU A 256 8.87 -4.69 7.24
C LEU A 256 9.91 -4.44 6.14
N ILE A 257 9.55 -4.59 4.86
CA ILE A 257 10.55 -4.54 3.78
C ILE A 257 11.04 -3.10 3.55
N TYR A 258 10.13 -2.12 3.45
CA TYR A 258 10.47 -0.69 3.54
C TYR A 258 9.23 0.20 3.76
N SER A 259 9.44 1.42 4.28
CA SER A 259 8.49 2.54 4.34
C SER A 259 9.25 3.84 4.05
N THR A 260 8.84 4.58 3.01
CA THR A 260 9.50 5.80 2.52
C THR A 260 8.48 6.90 2.21
N THR A 261 8.92 8.16 2.22
CA THR A 261 8.12 9.32 1.82
C THR A 261 8.75 10.07 0.65
N PHE A 262 7.95 10.61 -0.26
CA PHE A 262 8.43 11.46 -1.34
C PHE A 262 7.46 12.55 -1.81
N GLY A 263 8.04 13.65 -2.30
CA GLY A 263 7.30 14.84 -2.70
C GLY A 263 8.26 15.95 -3.12
N GLY A 264 7.70 17.02 -3.65
CA GLY A 264 8.37 18.23 -4.10
C GLY A 264 8.35 19.33 -3.05
N ASN A 265 8.01 20.55 -3.46
CA ASN A 265 8.06 21.76 -2.67
C ASN A 265 6.69 22.22 -2.12
N SER A 266 5.63 21.47 -2.39
CA SER A 266 4.25 21.72 -1.94
C SER A 266 3.59 20.38 -1.58
N ASP A 267 2.28 20.40 -1.38
CA ASP A 267 1.48 19.21 -1.10
C ASP A 267 1.49 18.22 -2.27
N ASP A 268 1.61 16.93 -1.96
CA ASP A 268 1.66 15.84 -2.93
C ASP A 268 0.90 14.63 -2.40
N ILE A 269 -0.06 14.14 -3.18
CA ILE A 269 -1.02 13.13 -2.74
C ILE A 269 -1.00 11.95 -3.69
N ALA A 270 -0.74 10.75 -3.18
CA ALA A 270 -0.94 9.50 -3.91
C ALA A 270 -2.33 8.94 -3.62
N VAL A 271 -3.06 8.62 -4.69
CA VAL A 271 -4.45 8.15 -4.62
C VAL A 271 -4.51 6.64 -4.82
N ASP A 272 -3.78 6.10 -5.79
CA ASP A 272 -3.88 4.69 -6.17
C ASP A 272 -2.53 4.10 -6.65
N ILE A 273 -2.46 2.76 -6.64
CA ILE A 273 -1.24 1.99 -6.88
C ILE A 273 -1.52 0.71 -7.69
N ALA A 274 -0.64 0.41 -8.64
CA ALA A 274 -0.64 -0.85 -9.40
C ALA A 274 0.77 -1.44 -9.50
N THR A 275 0.87 -2.72 -9.89
CA THR A 275 2.15 -3.41 -10.14
C THR A 275 2.15 -4.16 -11.46
N ASP A 276 3.32 -4.33 -12.07
CA ASP A 276 3.52 -5.24 -13.21
C ASP A 276 4.06 -6.61 -12.75
N ASN A 277 4.14 -7.60 -13.65
CA ASN A 277 4.67 -8.93 -13.33
C ASN A 277 6.18 -8.95 -13.04
N ALA A 278 6.90 -7.87 -13.35
CA ALA A 278 8.29 -7.69 -12.93
C ALA A 278 8.40 -7.12 -11.51
N GLY A 279 7.27 -6.82 -10.87
CA GLY A 279 7.18 -6.24 -9.54
C GLY A 279 7.44 -4.74 -9.50
N ASN A 280 7.54 -4.05 -10.64
CA ASN A 280 7.65 -2.59 -10.64
C ASN A 280 6.34 -1.98 -10.14
N ILE A 281 6.48 -0.85 -9.47
CA ILE A 281 5.39 -0.18 -8.77
C ILE A 281 5.00 1.05 -9.57
N TYR A 282 3.70 1.28 -9.72
CA TYR A 282 3.14 2.40 -10.44
C TYR A 282 2.20 3.14 -9.50
N LEU A 283 2.45 4.43 -9.32
CA LEU A 283 1.69 5.31 -8.44
C LEU A 283 1.02 6.39 -9.26
N THR A 284 -0.22 6.70 -8.94
CA THR A 284 -0.87 7.91 -9.45
C THR A 284 -1.44 8.75 -8.33
N GLY A 285 -1.61 10.02 -8.62
CA GLY A 285 -2.05 11.02 -7.67
C GLY A 285 -2.00 12.39 -8.31
N HIS A 286 -1.98 13.43 -7.49
CA HIS A 286 -1.84 14.80 -7.94
C HIS A 286 -0.80 15.55 -7.10
N THR A 287 -0.15 16.51 -7.75
CA THR A 287 0.95 17.29 -7.19
C THR A 287 0.63 18.78 -7.27
N TYR A 288 0.81 19.48 -6.14
CA TYR A 288 0.84 20.94 -6.10
C TYR A 288 2.26 21.46 -6.37
N SER A 289 3.25 20.56 -6.39
CA SER A 289 4.67 20.88 -6.47
C SER A 289 5.12 21.23 -7.88
N THR A 290 5.90 22.32 -7.99
CA THR A 290 6.65 22.66 -9.21
C THR A 290 7.99 21.93 -9.31
N SER A 291 8.43 21.29 -8.21
CA SER A 291 9.69 20.54 -8.13
C SER A 291 9.49 19.05 -7.84
N PHE A 292 8.41 18.44 -8.34
CA PHE A 292 8.09 17.04 -8.05
C PHE A 292 9.18 16.06 -8.57
N PRO A 293 9.60 15.06 -7.78
CA PRO A 293 10.70 14.17 -8.12
C PRO A 293 10.53 13.40 -9.44
N GLY A 294 11.57 13.38 -10.26
CA GLY A 294 11.59 12.66 -11.54
C GLY A 294 10.75 13.29 -12.67
N GLY A 295 10.03 14.38 -12.38
CA GLY A 295 9.22 15.12 -13.35
C GLY A 295 10.03 16.18 -14.11
N GLY A 296 9.55 16.55 -15.30
CA GLY A 296 10.06 17.68 -16.10
C GLY A 296 9.59 19.03 -15.57
N SER A 297 9.09 19.92 -16.43
CA SER A 297 8.37 21.12 -15.99
C SER A 297 7.21 20.70 -15.08
N GLY A 298 7.23 21.14 -13.82
CA GLY A 298 6.25 20.77 -12.80
C GLY A 298 4.84 21.32 -13.04
N ASN A 299 4.02 21.33 -11.98
CA ASN A 299 2.62 21.77 -11.99
C ASN A 299 2.37 23.04 -12.87
N ALA A 300 1.43 22.93 -13.81
CA ALA A 300 1.02 23.94 -14.78
C ALA A 300 -0.31 24.65 -14.41
N GLY A 301 -0.98 24.21 -13.34
CA GLY A 301 -2.27 24.70 -12.85
C GLY A 301 -2.29 24.86 -11.32
N TYR A 302 -3.43 24.53 -10.70
CA TYR A 302 -3.56 24.49 -9.24
C TYR A 302 -2.92 23.23 -8.68
N ASN A 303 -3.23 22.09 -9.28
CA ASN A 303 -2.62 20.78 -9.07
C ASN A 303 -2.73 19.97 -10.35
N ASP A 304 -1.70 19.17 -10.63
CA ASP A 304 -1.63 18.33 -11.81
C ASP A 304 -1.54 16.85 -11.46
N LEU A 305 -2.09 15.99 -12.32
CA LEU A 305 -1.99 14.55 -12.17
C LEU A 305 -0.55 14.10 -12.42
N PHE A 306 -0.05 13.17 -11.60
CA PHE A 306 1.22 12.49 -11.85
C PHE A 306 1.05 10.97 -11.99
N ILE A 307 1.98 10.36 -12.72
CA ILE A 307 2.21 8.93 -12.79
C ILE A 307 3.69 8.67 -12.55
N THR A 308 4.01 7.93 -11.50
CA THR A 308 5.39 7.59 -11.13
C THR A 308 5.59 6.09 -11.22
N LYS A 309 6.62 5.65 -11.95
CA LYS A 309 7.07 4.26 -11.95
C LYS A 309 8.30 4.12 -11.05
N ILE A 310 8.27 3.18 -10.12
CA ILE A 310 9.37 2.84 -9.21
C ILE A 310 9.80 1.40 -9.52
N ASN A 311 11.10 1.11 -9.43
CA ASN A 311 11.60 -0.25 -9.59
C ASN A 311 11.05 -1.21 -8.52
N ALA A 312 11.12 -2.51 -8.77
CA ALA A 312 10.60 -3.54 -7.84
C ALA A 312 11.27 -3.54 -6.44
N ALA A 313 12.48 -2.97 -6.35
CA ALA A 313 13.20 -2.82 -5.10
C ALA A 313 12.73 -1.62 -4.27
N GLY A 314 11.92 -0.71 -4.82
CA GLY A 314 11.52 0.53 -4.16
C GLY A 314 12.63 1.57 -4.03
N THR A 315 13.74 1.41 -4.77
CA THR A 315 14.98 2.21 -4.59
C THR A 315 15.18 3.31 -5.61
N ALA A 316 14.46 3.27 -6.73
CA ALA A 316 14.63 4.26 -7.79
C ALA A 316 13.32 4.54 -8.52
N ILE A 317 13.02 5.83 -8.69
CA ILE A 317 12.04 6.31 -9.65
C ILE A 317 12.62 6.08 -11.06
N LEU A 318 11.93 5.29 -11.87
CA LEU A 318 12.29 4.98 -13.25
C LEU A 318 11.78 6.07 -14.21
N TYR A 319 10.59 6.60 -13.95
CA TYR A 319 10.08 7.82 -14.58
C TYR A 319 8.98 8.45 -13.73
N THR A 320 8.76 9.75 -13.95
CA THR A 320 7.54 10.45 -13.55
C THR A 320 6.98 11.21 -14.75
N THR A 321 5.67 11.12 -14.96
CA THR A 321 4.93 11.87 -15.97
C THR A 321 3.89 12.75 -15.28
N ILE A 322 4.00 14.06 -15.44
CA ILE A 322 3.04 15.04 -14.90
C ILE A 322 2.17 15.53 -16.07
N LEU A 323 0.86 15.52 -15.90
CA LEU A 323 -0.14 15.86 -16.91
C LEU A 323 -1.24 16.72 -16.29
N GLY A 324 -1.38 17.94 -16.80
CA GLY A 324 -2.44 18.84 -16.40
C GLY A 324 -2.44 20.11 -17.25
N GLY A 325 -3.35 21.01 -16.91
CA GLY A 325 -3.62 22.24 -17.64
C GLY A 325 -3.75 23.45 -16.72
N ASN A 326 -4.69 24.35 -17.02
CA ASN A 326 -4.86 25.63 -16.32
C ASN A 326 -5.70 25.55 -15.04
N GLY A 327 -6.24 24.37 -14.71
CA GLY A 327 -7.14 24.13 -13.61
C GLY A 327 -6.58 23.10 -12.63
N THR A 328 -7.48 22.23 -12.18
CA THR A 328 -7.22 21.11 -11.26
C THR A 328 -7.33 19.82 -12.05
N ASP A 329 -6.31 18.99 -11.96
CA ASP A 329 -6.23 17.69 -12.63
C ASP A 329 -5.90 16.61 -11.60
N GLU A 330 -6.88 15.76 -11.28
CA GLU A 330 -6.82 14.81 -10.16
C GLU A 330 -6.96 13.38 -10.65
N ALA A 331 -6.16 12.47 -10.08
CA ALA A 331 -6.25 11.04 -10.33
C ALA A 331 -7.38 10.38 -9.51
N GLY A 332 -8.04 9.39 -10.10
CA GLY A 332 -8.98 8.48 -9.42
C GLY A 332 -8.41 7.07 -9.26
N GLY A 333 -7.95 6.46 -10.36
CA GLY A 333 -7.42 5.08 -10.34
C GLY A 333 -6.35 4.81 -11.40
N ILE A 334 -5.58 3.74 -11.22
CA ILE A 334 -4.51 3.29 -12.13
C ILE A 334 -4.59 1.79 -12.39
N ALA A 335 -4.41 1.39 -13.65
CA ALA A 335 -4.23 0.00 -14.02
C ALA A 335 -3.08 -0.18 -15.02
N VAL A 336 -2.37 -1.30 -14.91
CA VAL A 336 -1.16 -1.57 -15.69
C VAL A 336 -1.24 -2.97 -16.26
N THR A 337 -0.88 -3.14 -17.53
CA THR A 337 -0.75 -4.48 -18.13
C THR A 337 0.36 -5.26 -17.43
N ASP A 338 0.23 -6.58 -17.31
CA ASP A 338 1.26 -7.48 -16.75
C ASP A 338 2.69 -7.21 -17.23
N SER A 339 2.88 -6.82 -18.48
CA SER A 339 4.19 -6.52 -19.07
C SER A 339 4.72 -5.11 -18.76
N GLY A 340 3.91 -4.25 -18.13
CA GLY A 340 4.18 -2.83 -17.95
C GLY A 340 4.12 -2.01 -19.24
N SER A 341 3.61 -2.58 -20.34
CA SER A 341 3.60 -1.95 -21.68
C SER A 341 2.58 -0.82 -21.83
N GLN A 342 1.46 -0.92 -21.13
CA GLN A 342 0.42 0.10 -21.07
C GLN A 342 0.11 0.43 -19.61
N VAL A 343 0.06 1.72 -19.31
CA VAL A 343 -0.35 2.26 -18.02
C VAL A 343 -1.53 3.17 -18.26
N TRP A 344 -2.67 2.84 -17.69
CA TRP A 344 -3.91 3.58 -17.81
C TRP A 344 -4.24 4.28 -16.51
N VAL A 345 -4.63 5.54 -16.60
CA VAL A 345 -5.06 6.36 -15.47
C VAL A 345 -6.35 7.05 -15.84
N MET A 346 -7.28 7.11 -14.90
CA MET A 346 -8.52 7.87 -15.02
C MET A 346 -8.64 8.82 -13.84
N GLY A 347 -9.34 9.93 -14.04
CA GLY A 347 -9.59 10.91 -12.99
C GLY A 347 -10.56 11.98 -13.44
N GLN A 348 -10.37 13.20 -12.92
CA GLN A 348 -11.18 14.37 -13.24
C GLN A 348 -10.30 15.58 -13.55
N THR A 349 -10.83 16.51 -14.33
CA THR A 349 -10.14 17.73 -14.74
C THR A 349 -11.09 18.91 -14.77
N THR A 350 -10.61 20.08 -14.33
CA THR A 350 -11.24 21.38 -14.59
C THR A 350 -10.51 22.20 -15.63
N SER A 351 -9.44 21.62 -16.19
CA SER A 351 -8.57 22.25 -17.17
C SER A 351 -9.21 22.20 -18.55
N SER A 352 -9.47 23.37 -19.15
CA SER A 352 -9.98 23.45 -20.52
C SER A 352 -8.92 23.18 -21.58
N ASN A 353 -7.65 23.13 -21.17
CA ASN A 353 -6.47 22.86 -21.97
C ASN A 353 -5.70 21.60 -21.53
N PHE A 354 -6.36 20.63 -20.90
CA PHE A 354 -5.75 19.34 -20.55
C PHE A 354 -5.08 18.68 -21.78
N PRO A 355 -3.88 18.09 -21.66
CA PRO A 355 -3.18 17.50 -22.79
C PRO A 355 -3.94 16.30 -23.39
N THR A 356 -4.56 16.49 -24.56
CA THR A 356 -5.24 15.42 -25.30
C THR A 356 -4.37 14.83 -26.41
N LYS A 357 -4.40 13.50 -26.59
CA LYS A 357 -3.69 12.80 -27.65
C LYS A 357 -4.53 11.64 -28.17
N GLN A 358 -4.79 11.59 -29.48
CA GLN A 358 -5.68 10.58 -30.10
C GLN A 358 -7.06 10.50 -29.41
N ALA A 359 -7.55 11.63 -28.89
CA ALA A 359 -8.77 11.69 -28.08
C ALA A 359 -10.03 11.36 -28.89
N PHE A 360 -10.96 10.64 -28.27
CA PHE A 360 -12.34 10.56 -28.77
C PHE A 360 -13.16 11.81 -28.41
N GLN A 361 -12.82 12.49 -27.30
CA GLN A 361 -13.35 13.79 -26.91
C GLN A 361 -12.18 14.72 -26.62
N ALA A 362 -11.93 15.64 -27.56
CA ALA A 362 -10.78 16.56 -27.51
C ALA A 362 -11.08 17.89 -26.81
N GLN A 363 -12.33 18.13 -26.39
CA GLN A 363 -12.78 19.39 -25.82
C GLN A 363 -13.47 19.16 -24.48
N TYR A 364 -13.22 20.08 -23.57
CA TYR A 364 -13.84 20.15 -22.25
C TYR A 364 -15.32 20.48 -22.37
N GLY A 365 -16.18 19.64 -21.79
CA GLY A 365 -17.63 19.69 -21.97
C GLY A 365 -18.39 20.50 -20.93
N GLY A 366 -17.96 20.46 -19.66
CA GLY A 366 -18.75 20.94 -18.53
C GLY A 366 -17.99 21.81 -17.52
N SER A 367 -18.34 21.65 -16.24
CA SER A 367 -17.69 22.35 -15.11
C SER A 367 -16.60 21.54 -14.45
N VAL A 368 -16.63 20.21 -14.63
CA VAL A 368 -15.58 19.23 -14.35
C VAL A 368 -15.82 18.08 -15.33
N ASP A 369 -14.80 17.63 -16.06
CA ASP A 369 -14.91 16.46 -16.94
C ASP A 369 -14.10 15.31 -16.33
N ALA A 370 -14.53 14.07 -16.56
CA ALA A 370 -13.64 12.94 -16.34
C ALA A 370 -12.54 12.96 -17.40
N MET A 371 -11.38 12.38 -17.09
CA MET A 371 -10.28 12.25 -18.04
C MET A 371 -9.69 10.85 -17.99
N ILE A 372 -9.11 10.43 -19.12
CA ILE A 372 -8.40 9.15 -19.23
C ILE A 372 -7.08 9.36 -19.96
N VAL A 373 -6.04 8.68 -19.51
CA VAL A 373 -4.67 8.76 -20.00
C VAL A 373 -4.11 7.35 -20.20
N ARG A 374 -3.35 7.14 -21.28
CA ARG A 374 -2.51 5.95 -21.50
C ARG A 374 -1.05 6.36 -21.72
N LEU A 375 -0.15 5.79 -20.93
CA LEU A 375 1.30 5.87 -21.12
C LEU A 375 1.86 4.55 -21.66
N ASN A 376 3.01 4.63 -22.32
CA ASN A 376 3.85 3.47 -22.63
C ASN A 376 4.80 3.13 -21.46
N SER A 377 5.57 2.05 -21.60
CA SER A 377 6.52 1.56 -20.58
C SER A 377 7.60 2.56 -20.14
N SER A 378 7.85 3.60 -20.94
CA SER A 378 8.84 4.65 -20.66
C SER A 378 8.19 5.93 -20.12
N GLY A 379 6.90 5.92 -19.79
CA GLY A 379 6.15 7.08 -19.30
C GLY A 379 5.67 8.04 -20.39
N GLY A 380 5.88 7.72 -21.68
CA GLY A 380 5.46 8.57 -22.78
C GLY A 380 3.95 8.52 -23.03
N LEU A 381 3.29 9.69 -23.09
CA LEU A 381 1.87 9.80 -23.41
C LEU A 381 1.56 9.21 -24.79
N THR A 382 0.65 8.23 -24.86
CA THR A 382 0.22 7.59 -26.11
C THR A 382 -1.23 7.88 -26.46
N PHE A 383 -2.09 8.08 -25.46
CA PHE A 383 -3.49 8.45 -25.62
C PHE A 383 -3.94 9.27 -24.42
N SER A 384 -4.82 10.24 -24.64
CA SER A 384 -5.56 10.93 -23.58
C SER A 384 -6.79 11.63 -24.14
N SER A 385 -7.88 11.62 -23.37
CA SER A 385 -9.18 12.16 -23.76
C SER A 385 -9.92 12.70 -22.53
N TYR A 386 -10.77 13.71 -22.75
CA TYR A 386 -11.88 13.99 -21.82
C TYR A 386 -12.93 12.88 -21.95
N ILE A 387 -13.79 12.74 -20.93
CA ILE A 387 -15.00 11.93 -20.93
C ILE A 387 -16.07 12.67 -20.13
N GLY A 388 -17.16 13.10 -20.77
CA GLY A 388 -18.21 13.79 -20.02
C GLY A 388 -19.26 14.49 -20.88
N GLY A 389 -20.13 15.22 -20.20
CA GLY A 389 -21.19 16.06 -20.77
C GLY A 389 -21.04 17.52 -20.33
N ASP A 390 -22.15 18.21 -20.16
CA ASP A 390 -22.21 19.65 -19.84
C ASP A 390 -22.21 19.94 -18.32
N ARG A 391 -21.96 18.94 -17.47
CA ARG A 391 -22.08 19.02 -16.01
C ARG A 391 -20.78 18.58 -15.33
N PHE A 392 -20.90 18.03 -14.13
CA PHE A 392 -19.81 17.44 -13.37
C PHE A 392 -19.70 15.97 -13.76
N ASP A 393 -18.53 15.58 -14.23
CA ASP A 393 -18.17 14.21 -14.57
C ASP A 393 -16.85 13.84 -13.87
N ALA A 394 -16.82 12.69 -13.21
CA ALA A 394 -15.65 12.22 -12.49
C ALA A 394 -15.45 10.73 -12.72
N GLY A 395 -14.26 10.38 -13.21
CA GLY A 395 -13.79 9.00 -13.25
C GLY A 395 -13.15 8.62 -11.92
N GLN A 396 -13.55 7.48 -11.35
CA GLN A 396 -13.18 7.09 -10.00
C GLN A 396 -12.17 5.94 -9.97
N ASP A 397 -12.34 4.92 -10.82
CA ASP A 397 -11.49 3.73 -10.80
C ASP A 397 -11.51 3.00 -12.15
N LEU A 398 -10.49 2.17 -12.41
CA LEU A 398 -10.38 1.39 -13.64
C LEU A 398 -9.62 0.07 -13.45
N VAL A 399 -9.93 -0.91 -14.29
CA VAL A 399 -9.24 -2.22 -14.37
C VAL A 399 -9.03 -2.62 -15.83
N LEU A 400 -8.07 -3.51 -16.08
CA LEU A 400 -7.82 -4.07 -17.41
C LEU A 400 -8.35 -5.50 -17.50
N ASP A 401 -8.98 -5.84 -18.62
CA ASP A 401 -9.29 -7.24 -18.94
C ASP A 401 -8.09 -7.98 -19.55
N SER A 402 -8.25 -9.29 -19.76
CA SER A 402 -7.22 -10.15 -20.34
C SER A 402 -6.73 -9.73 -21.73
N GLN A 403 -7.46 -8.87 -22.45
CA GLN A 403 -7.08 -8.32 -23.75
C GLN A 403 -6.38 -6.96 -23.64
N GLY A 404 -6.35 -6.39 -22.43
CA GLY A 404 -5.82 -5.05 -22.14
C GLY A 404 -6.84 -3.93 -22.37
N ASP A 405 -8.13 -4.25 -22.58
CA ASP A 405 -9.16 -3.22 -22.64
C ASP A 405 -9.45 -2.67 -21.25
N VAL A 406 -9.82 -1.40 -21.19
CA VAL A 406 -10.07 -0.69 -19.94
C VAL A 406 -11.55 -0.77 -19.60
N HIS A 407 -11.87 -1.23 -18.40
CA HIS A 407 -13.18 -1.09 -17.78
C HIS A 407 -13.08 -0.04 -16.69
N PHE A 408 -14.03 0.88 -16.63
CA PHE A 408 -13.97 2.02 -15.71
C PHE A 408 -15.30 2.27 -15.02
N THR A 409 -15.23 3.00 -13.90
CA THR A 409 -16.40 3.43 -13.14
C THR A 409 -16.30 4.89 -12.71
N GLY A 410 -17.44 5.54 -12.44
CA GLY A 410 -17.49 6.91 -11.96
C GLY A 410 -18.90 7.49 -11.88
N SER A 411 -18.99 8.82 -11.88
CA SER A 411 -20.21 9.57 -12.17
C SER A 411 -19.97 10.33 -13.47
N ILE A 412 -20.36 9.75 -14.60
CA ILE A 412 -20.07 10.30 -15.94
C ILE A 412 -21.36 10.43 -16.73
N ALA A 413 -21.48 11.45 -17.58
CA ALA A 413 -22.69 11.74 -18.32
C ALA A 413 -23.13 10.52 -19.14
N GLY A 414 -24.33 10.04 -18.84
CA GLY A 414 -24.90 8.87 -19.52
C GLY A 414 -24.48 7.50 -18.95
N GLY A 415 -23.65 7.42 -17.91
CA GLY A 415 -23.27 6.15 -17.31
C GLY A 415 -22.38 6.21 -16.07
N PHE A 416 -22.46 5.19 -15.24
CA PHE A 416 -21.56 5.05 -14.08
C PHE A 416 -20.45 4.03 -14.32
N PHE A 417 -20.50 3.31 -15.45
CA PHE A 417 -19.46 2.37 -15.86
C PHE A 417 -19.32 2.33 -17.39
N GLY A 418 -18.13 2.00 -17.88
CA GLY A 418 -17.87 1.92 -19.30
C GLY A 418 -16.66 1.09 -19.69
N LYS A 419 -16.43 0.99 -21.01
CA LYS A 419 -15.31 0.24 -21.59
C LYS A 419 -14.63 1.05 -22.69
N ILE A 420 -13.30 1.02 -22.71
CA ILE A 420 -12.44 1.58 -23.75
C ILE A 420 -11.58 0.46 -24.34
N ASP A 421 -11.49 0.43 -25.67
CA ASP A 421 -10.61 -0.48 -26.39
C ASP A 421 -9.14 -0.15 -26.07
N GLY A 422 -8.42 -1.14 -25.54
CA GLY A 422 -7.08 -1.01 -24.99
C GLY A 422 -6.02 -0.62 -26.01
N GLN A 423 -6.29 -0.82 -27.30
CA GLN A 423 -5.35 -0.56 -28.39
C GLN A 423 -5.62 0.77 -29.08
N SER A 424 -6.84 0.95 -29.57
CA SER A 424 -7.28 2.13 -30.32
C SER A 424 -7.62 3.32 -29.44
N GLY A 425 -7.97 3.09 -28.16
CA GLY A 425 -8.50 4.13 -27.28
C GLY A 425 -9.95 4.51 -27.58
N ALA A 426 -10.68 3.74 -28.40
CA ALA A 426 -12.08 4.02 -28.70
C ALA A 426 -12.97 3.74 -27.47
N LEU A 427 -13.86 4.68 -27.13
CA LEU A 427 -14.92 4.45 -26.16
C LEU A 427 -15.95 3.48 -26.74
N LEU A 428 -16.00 2.26 -26.22
CA LEU A 428 -16.91 1.21 -26.68
C LEU A 428 -18.31 1.40 -26.11
N TYR A 429 -18.40 1.72 -24.82
CA TYR A 429 -19.65 2.10 -24.17
C TYR A 429 -19.42 2.89 -22.87
N ASN A 430 -20.40 3.73 -22.51
CA ASN A 430 -20.60 4.30 -21.18
C ASN A 430 -22.10 4.12 -20.86
N ARG A 431 -22.45 3.44 -19.76
CA ARG A 431 -23.81 2.93 -19.52
C ARG A 431 -24.26 3.09 -18.07
N MET A 432 -25.57 3.10 -17.91
CA MET A 432 -26.26 2.89 -16.63
C MET A 432 -26.85 1.48 -16.58
N ILE A 433 -27.12 1.00 -15.36
CA ILE A 433 -27.95 -0.19 -15.18
C ILE A 433 -29.41 0.26 -15.17
N THR A 434 -30.20 -0.20 -16.14
CA THR A 434 -31.65 0.08 -16.25
C THR A 434 -32.05 1.57 -16.22
N GLY A 435 -31.13 2.47 -16.62
CA GLY A 435 -31.38 3.92 -16.62
C GLY A 435 -31.40 4.58 -15.23
N GLN A 436 -31.00 3.86 -14.17
CA GLN A 436 -30.85 4.43 -12.83
C GLN A 436 -29.46 5.06 -12.70
N ALA A 437 -29.43 6.31 -12.24
CA ALA A 437 -28.19 6.99 -11.91
C ALA A 437 -27.65 6.46 -10.58
N ALA A 438 -26.40 5.99 -10.60
CA ALA A 438 -25.61 5.60 -9.45
C ALA A 438 -24.23 6.27 -9.58
N THR A 439 -23.49 6.35 -8.49
CA THR A 439 -22.07 6.75 -8.54
C THR A 439 -21.26 5.52 -8.21
N GLY A 440 -20.42 5.05 -9.14
CA GLY A 440 -19.51 3.94 -8.87
C GLY A 440 -18.14 4.44 -8.44
N TYR A 441 -17.61 3.90 -7.34
CA TYR A 441 -16.32 4.31 -6.76
C TYR A 441 -15.21 3.28 -6.94
N GLY A 442 -15.55 1.99 -6.94
CA GLY A 442 -14.56 0.91 -7.06
C GLY A 442 -14.99 -0.11 -8.10
N ILE A 443 -14.01 -0.60 -8.88
CA ILE A 443 -14.22 -1.66 -9.87
C ILE A 443 -13.16 -2.75 -9.72
N ALA A 444 -13.56 -4.01 -9.87
CA ALA A 444 -12.69 -5.17 -9.90
C ALA A 444 -13.05 -6.10 -11.05
N ILE A 445 -12.09 -6.92 -11.46
CA ILE A 445 -12.25 -7.92 -12.50
C ILE A 445 -11.67 -9.26 -12.02
N ASP A 446 -12.35 -10.37 -12.31
CA ASP A 446 -11.83 -11.71 -11.98
C ASP A 446 -11.05 -12.32 -13.14
N GLY A 447 -10.41 -13.48 -12.90
CA GLY A 447 -9.63 -14.19 -13.91
C GLY A 447 -10.43 -14.73 -15.10
N GLN A 448 -11.75 -14.50 -15.15
CA GLN A 448 -12.63 -14.82 -16.28
C GLN A 448 -13.23 -13.55 -16.93
N ASP A 449 -12.68 -12.38 -16.59
CA ASP A 449 -13.11 -11.06 -17.05
C ASP A 449 -14.52 -10.64 -16.61
N TYR A 450 -15.13 -11.25 -15.58
CA TYR A 450 -16.36 -10.72 -15.01
C TYR A 450 -16.08 -9.45 -14.21
N LEU A 451 -16.96 -8.47 -14.34
CA LEU A 451 -16.80 -7.16 -13.72
C LEU A 451 -17.59 -7.08 -12.43
N TYR A 452 -17.00 -6.44 -11.43
CA TYR A 452 -17.60 -6.20 -10.11
C TYR A 452 -17.48 -4.72 -9.79
N ILE A 453 -18.60 -4.07 -9.44
CA ILE A 453 -18.61 -2.62 -9.18
C ILE A 453 -19.30 -2.36 -7.85
N THR A 454 -18.73 -1.44 -7.07
CA THR A 454 -19.33 -0.89 -5.86
C THR A 454 -19.45 0.62 -5.95
N GLY A 455 -20.38 1.19 -5.21
CA GLY A 455 -20.58 2.62 -5.18
C GLY A 455 -21.69 3.01 -4.22
N GLU A 456 -22.38 4.10 -4.53
CA GLU A 456 -23.57 4.55 -3.81
C GLU A 456 -24.80 4.60 -4.73
N ILE A 457 -25.96 4.33 -4.15
CA ILE A 457 -27.26 4.44 -4.79
C ILE A 457 -28.30 4.99 -3.82
N ARG A 458 -29.18 5.87 -4.30
CA ARG A 458 -30.33 6.39 -3.54
C ARG A 458 -31.62 6.24 -4.33
N SER A 459 -32.02 4.99 -4.54
CA SER A 459 -33.22 4.63 -5.31
C SER A 459 -33.81 3.33 -4.76
N ASP A 460 -35.13 3.23 -4.68
CA ASP A 460 -35.87 2.00 -4.33
C ASP A 460 -36.21 1.13 -5.55
N SER A 461 -35.82 1.61 -6.74
CA SER A 461 -36.08 0.96 -8.03
C SER A 461 -34.83 0.35 -8.67
N TRP A 462 -33.75 0.19 -7.88
CA TRP A 462 -32.53 -0.48 -8.34
C TRP A 462 -32.82 -1.96 -8.64
N PRO A 463 -32.39 -2.49 -9.79
CA PRO A 463 -32.62 -3.89 -10.11
C PRO A 463 -31.73 -4.77 -9.23
N THR A 464 -32.35 -5.71 -8.52
CA THR A 464 -31.64 -6.72 -7.72
C THR A 464 -31.71 -8.08 -8.41
N VAL A 465 -30.57 -8.78 -8.45
CA VAL A 465 -30.43 -10.10 -9.07
C VAL A 465 -29.67 -10.98 -8.08
N ASN A 466 -30.31 -12.05 -7.60
CA ASN A 466 -29.79 -12.88 -6.50
C ASN A 466 -29.24 -12.08 -5.31
N PRO A 467 -29.95 -11.04 -4.83
CA PRO A 467 -29.40 -10.10 -3.85
C PRO A 467 -29.14 -10.74 -2.49
N VAL A 468 -28.17 -10.19 -1.78
CA VAL A 468 -27.99 -10.40 -0.34
C VAL A 468 -29.02 -9.55 0.43
N GLN A 469 -29.21 -8.31 0.00
CA GLN A 469 -30.18 -7.34 0.49
C GLN A 469 -30.99 -6.80 -0.70
N ALA A 470 -32.28 -7.11 -0.73
CA ALA A 470 -33.16 -6.80 -1.84
C ALA A 470 -33.73 -5.37 -1.81
N THR A 471 -33.67 -4.69 -0.67
CA THR A 471 -34.25 -3.36 -0.45
C THR A 471 -33.27 -2.44 0.24
N CYS A 472 -33.24 -1.17 -0.16
CA CYS A 472 -32.47 -0.13 0.50
C CYS A 472 -32.86 0.04 1.98
N GLY A 473 -31.94 0.58 2.78
CA GLY A 473 -32.21 1.22 4.05
C GLY A 473 -33.15 2.41 3.89
N ARG A 474 -33.74 2.85 5.01
CA ARG A 474 -34.77 3.90 5.01
C ARG A 474 -34.26 5.18 5.66
N PHE A 475 -34.28 6.29 4.92
CA PHE A 475 -34.09 7.63 5.49
C PHE A 475 -35.32 8.06 6.30
N ASP A 476 -36.50 7.76 5.75
CA ASP A 476 -37.80 7.92 6.38
C ASP A 476 -38.75 6.82 5.87
N ASN A 477 -40.05 6.91 6.16
CA ASN A 477 -41.04 5.90 5.77
C ASN A 477 -41.17 5.67 4.25
N TRP A 478 -40.63 6.55 3.41
CA TRP A 478 -40.84 6.55 1.96
C TRP A 478 -39.55 6.59 1.15
N THR A 479 -38.49 7.15 1.72
CA THR A 479 -37.28 7.50 1.00
C THR A 479 -36.15 6.54 1.35
N CYS A 480 -35.46 5.99 0.33
CA CYS A 480 -34.21 5.27 0.59
C CYS A 480 -33.18 6.21 1.23
N SER A 481 -32.44 5.68 2.20
CA SER A 481 -31.11 6.19 2.48
C SER A 481 -30.21 6.01 1.26
N THR A 482 -29.10 6.74 1.24
CA THR A 482 -28.03 6.40 0.30
C THR A 482 -27.38 5.12 0.83
N ASP A 483 -27.42 4.05 0.04
CA ASP A 483 -26.82 2.76 0.41
C ASP A 483 -25.65 2.46 -0.51
N ALA A 484 -24.72 1.63 -0.03
CA ALA A 484 -23.75 1.02 -0.94
C ALA A 484 -24.47 0.03 -1.86
N PHE A 485 -23.90 -0.23 -3.03
CA PHE A 485 -24.36 -1.33 -3.90
C PHE A 485 -23.20 -2.24 -4.27
N VAL A 486 -23.52 -3.47 -4.66
CA VAL A 486 -22.58 -4.36 -5.36
C VAL A 486 -23.27 -4.92 -6.58
N VAL A 487 -22.61 -4.86 -7.74
CA VAL A 487 -23.05 -5.51 -8.98
C VAL A 487 -21.98 -6.41 -9.55
N LYS A 488 -22.41 -7.49 -10.22
CA LYS A 488 -21.59 -8.34 -11.08
C LYS A 488 -22.16 -8.32 -12.49
N LEU A 489 -21.32 -8.02 -13.47
CA LEU A 489 -21.66 -8.04 -14.90
C LEU A 489 -20.87 -9.13 -15.63
N ASN A 490 -21.40 -9.57 -16.77
CA ASN A 490 -20.61 -10.36 -17.72
C ASN A 490 -19.46 -9.54 -18.34
N GLN A 491 -18.60 -10.22 -19.08
CA GLN A 491 -17.40 -9.66 -19.73
C GLN A 491 -17.72 -8.52 -20.71
N ALA A 492 -18.90 -8.58 -21.33
CA ALA A 492 -19.37 -7.57 -22.28
C ALA A 492 -20.00 -6.35 -21.60
N GLY A 493 -20.26 -6.39 -20.29
CA GLY A 493 -20.93 -5.34 -19.54
C GLY A 493 -22.40 -5.13 -19.95
N ASP A 494 -23.06 -6.15 -20.50
CA ASP A 494 -24.45 -6.08 -20.98
C ASP A 494 -25.43 -7.06 -20.29
N ASP A 495 -24.94 -7.92 -19.39
CA ASP A 495 -25.78 -8.81 -18.58
C ASP A 495 -25.49 -8.64 -17.07
N LEU A 496 -26.56 -8.46 -16.28
CA LEU A 496 -26.50 -8.28 -14.82
C LEU A 496 -26.70 -9.62 -14.11
N LEU A 497 -25.61 -10.16 -13.58
CA LEU A 497 -25.56 -11.51 -13.02
C LEU A 497 -25.80 -11.55 -11.51
N PHE A 498 -25.45 -10.47 -10.82
CA PHE A 498 -25.71 -10.26 -9.39
C PHE A 498 -25.85 -8.77 -9.12
N SER A 499 -26.78 -8.40 -8.23
CA SER A 499 -26.95 -7.03 -7.78
C SER A 499 -27.63 -7.00 -6.43
N THR A 500 -27.08 -6.23 -5.49
CA THR A 500 -27.59 -6.07 -4.12
C THR A 500 -27.39 -4.64 -3.63
N TYR A 501 -28.29 -4.19 -2.76
CA TYR A 501 -27.98 -3.10 -1.83
C TYR A 501 -27.02 -3.61 -0.75
N LEU A 502 -26.36 -2.71 -0.05
CA LEU A 502 -25.62 -2.96 1.17
C LEU A 502 -25.65 -1.69 2.03
N GLY A 503 -26.61 -1.61 2.95
CA GLY A 503 -26.79 -0.43 3.79
C GLY A 503 -27.86 -0.59 4.86
N GLY A 504 -27.82 0.29 5.84
CA GLY A 504 -28.79 0.39 6.94
C GLY A 504 -29.63 1.65 6.84
N SER A 505 -30.51 1.86 7.82
CA SER A 505 -31.47 2.97 7.82
C SER A 505 -30.91 4.19 8.55
N ALA A 506 -31.47 5.36 8.27
CA ALA A 506 -31.24 6.56 9.06
C ALA A 506 -31.83 6.37 10.47
N GLN A 507 -31.10 6.81 11.49
CA GLN A 507 -31.51 6.67 12.88
C GLN A 507 -31.26 7.96 13.66
N ASN A 508 -32.22 8.35 14.50
CA ASN A 508 -32.09 9.44 15.48
C ASN A 508 -31.52 10.75 14.90
N GLY A 509 -31.93 11.10 13.67
CA GLY A 509 -31.49 12.33 12.97
C GLY A 509 -30.20 12.21 12.16
N GLY A 510 -29.57 11.03 12.08
CA GLY A 510 -28.45 10.74 11.17
C GLY A 510 -28.90 10.55 9.71
N SER A 511 -27.96 10.51 8.77
CA SER A 511 -28.26 10.35 7.34
C SER A 511 -28.59 8.92 6.92
N GLY A 512 -28.09 7.92 7.66
CA GLY A 512 -28.12 6.51 7.22
C GLY A 512 -27.32 6.27 5.93
N THR A 513 -26.40 7.17 5.59
CA THR A 513 -25.61 7.06 4.36
C THR A 513 -24.62 5.92 4.49
N ASP A 514 -24.55 5.08 3.47
CA ASP A 514 -23.56 4.03 3.32
C ASP A 514 -22.95 4.12 1.92
N ILE A 515 -21.63 4.07 1.84
CA ILE A 515 -20.89 4.25 0.57
C ILE A 515 -19.87 3.14 0.44
N GLY A 516 -19.96 2.34 -0.63
CA GLY A 516 -18.91 1.40 -0.99
C GLY A 516 -17.81 2.09 -1.78
N ARG A 517 -16.56 2.02 -1.30
CA ARG A 517 -15.41 2.77 -1.83
C ARG A 517 -14.51 1.94 -2.73
N LYS A 518 -14.13 0.73 -2.29
CA LYS A 518 -13.32 -0.20 -3.08
C LYS A 518 -13.90 -1.61 -3.03
N ILE A 519 -13.67 -2.36 -4.11
CA ILE A 519 -14.14 -3.73 -4.29
C ILE A 519 -12.98 -4.58 -4.82
N GLY A 520 -12.92 -5.84 -4.41
CA GLY A 520 -11.95 -6.82 -4.86
C GLY A 520 -12.56 -8.20 -4.93
N VAL A 521 -11.94 -9.10 -5.69
CA VAL A 521 -12.45 -10.45 -5.94
C VAL A 521 -11.34 -11.48 -5.78
N ASP A 522 -11.62 -12.57 -5.09
CA ASP A 522 -10.68 -13.68 -4.93
C ASP A 522 -10.75 -14.69 -6.09
N SER A 523 -9.83 -15.65 -6.11
CA SER A 523 -9.76 -16.67 -7.18
C SER A 523 -10.99 -17.60 -7.24
N SER A 524 -11.82 -17.63 -6.21
CA SER A 524 -13.07 -18.39 -6.15
C SER A 524 -14.30 -17.55 -6.56
N GLY A 525 -14.10 -16.28 -6.92
CA GLY A 525 -15.17 -15.35 -7.27
C GLY A 525 -15.94 -14.81 -6.06
N ASN A 526 -15.38 -14.89 -4.84
CA ASN A 526 -15.96 -14.20 -3.69
C ASN A 526 -15.54 -12.73 -3.71
N ILE A 527 -16.47 -11.88 -3.32
CA ILE A 527 -16.34 -10.42 -3.38
C ILE A 527 -15.95 -9.92 -2.00
N ALA A 528 -14.98 -9.02 -1.91
CA ALA A 528 -14.73 -8.21 -0.74
C ALA A 528 -14.93 -6.73 -1.10
N LEU A 529 -15.47 -5.95 -0.17
CA LEU A 529 -15.63 -4.51 -0.35
C LEU A 529 -15.45 -3.77 0.97
N THR A 530 -14.97 -2.54 0.86
CA THR A 530 -14.79 -1.60 1.97
C THR A 530 -15.54 -0.31 1.69
N GLY A 531 -15.80 0.44 2.73
CA GLY A 531 -16.48 1.72 2.62
C GLY A 531 -16.77 2.33 3.96
N GLU A 532 -17.73 3.26 3.98
CA GLU A 532 -18.15 3.94 5.19
C GLU A 532 -19.66 3.81 5.41
N THR A 533 -20.06 3.76 6.67
CA THR A 533 -21.46 3.61 7.09
C THR A 533 -21.80 4.57 8.23
N PHE A 534 -22.90 5.29 8.10
CA PHE A 534 -23.50 6.09 9.17
C PHE A 534 -24.62 5.32 9.90
N ALA A 535 -25.06 4.18 9.35
CA ALA A 535 -26.13 3.38 9.91
C ALA A 535 -25.64 2.53 11.09
N SER A 536 -26.45 2.39 12.14
CA SER A 536 -26.14 1.45 13.25
C SER A 536 -26.78 0.06 13.04
N ASP A 537 -27.70 -0.05 12.08
CA ASP A 537 -28.33 -1.28 11.60
C ASP A 537 -27.72 -1.78 10.27
N PHE A 538 -26.44 -1.47 10.01
CA PHE A 538 -25.74 -1.97 8.83
C PHE A 538 -25.81 -3.52 8.74
N PRO A 539 -25.92 -4.12 7.54
CA PRO A 539 -26.07 -5.58 7.41
C PRO A 539 -24.82 -6.36 7.87
N LEU A 540 -24.87 -6.94 9.06
CA LEU A 540 -23.75 -7.68 9.66
C LEU A 540 -23.86 -9.21 9.49
N ALA A 541 -22.71 -9.88 9.42
CA ALA A 541 -22.59 -11.34 9.54
C ALA A 541 -21.20 -11.71 10.04
N ASN A 542 -21.07 -12.66 10.98
CA ASN A 542 -19.76 -13.09 11.51
C ASN A 542 -18.80 -11.91 11.85
N ALA A 543 -19.36 -10.84 12.42
CA ALA A 543 -18.67 -9.56 12.56
C ALA A 543 -17.59 -9.61 13.65
N ALA A 544 -16.40 -9.08 13.36
CA ALA A 544 -15.38 -8.84 14.38
C ALA A 544 -15.81 -7.71 15.34
N GLN A 545 -16.45 -6.67 14.79
CA GLN A 545 -17.09 -5.58 15.52
C GLN A 545 -18.58 -5.56 15.17
N ALA A 546 -19.40 -6.03 16.12
CA ALA A 546 -20.83 -6.19 15.92
C ALA A 546 -21.66 -4.93 16.21
N GLN A 547 -21.04 -3.84 16.66
CA GLN A 547 -21.72 -2.60 17.04
C GLN A 547 -20.91 -1.39 16.56
N LYS A 548 -21.64 -0.39 16.06
CA LYS A 548 -21.11 0.94 15.78
C LYS A 548 -20.69 1.63 17.08
N ARG A 549 -19.51 2.23 17.14
CA ARG A 549 -18.97 2.88 18.35
C ARG A 549 -19.19 4.38 18.34
N GLY A 550 -19.02 5.01 17.18
CA GLY A 550 -19.23 6.44 17.02
C GLY A 550 -20.70 6.83 17.09
N ALA A 551 -20.95 8.09 17.44
CA ALA A 551 -22.30 8.67 17.42
C ALA A 551 -22.92 8.66 15.99
N ASN A 552 -24.23 8.93 15.88
CA ASN A 552 -24.98 8.84 14.62
C ASN A 552 -24.44 9.72 13.47
N ASN A 553 -23.67 10.76 13.79
CA ASN A 553 -23.11 11.70 12.82
C ASN A 553 -21.65 11.41 12.46
N PHE A 554 -21.07 10.35 13.03
CA PHE A 554 -19.75 9.85 12.68
C PHE A 554 -19.92 8.57 11.86
N SER A 555 -19.17 8.46 10.77
CA SER A 555 -19.10 7.26 9.94
C SER A 555 -18.18 6.23 10.58
N GLU A 556 -18.49 4.95 10.43
CA GLU A 556 -17.50 3.89 10.65
C GLU A 556 -17.00 3.39 9.30
N GLY A 557 -15.78 2.89 9.26
CA GLY A 557 -15.40 1.97 8.19
C GLY A 557 -16.28 0.71 8.24
N PHE A 558 -16.52 0.09 7.10
CA PHE A 558 -17.03 -1.29 7.06
C PHE A 558 -16.16 -2.16 6.17
N VAL A 559 -16.17 -3.46 6.47
CA VAL A 559 -15.56 -4.49 5.63
C VAL A 559 -16.55 -5.62 5.45
N THR A 560 -16.88 -5.92 4.19
CA THR A 560 -17.85 -6.95 3.83
C THR A 560 -17.23 -7.95 2.87
N ARG A 561 -17.49 -9.23 3.10
CA ARG A 561 -17.23 -10.30 2.15
C ARG A 561 -18.53 -11.00 1.76
N ILE A 562 -18.80 -11.07 0.47
CA ILE A 562 -19.92 -11.81 -0.11
C ILE A 562 -19.37 -13.08 -0.75
N VAL A 563 -19.90 -14.23 -0.32
CA VAL A 563 -19.48 -15.55 -0.79
C VAL A 563 -20.57 -16.20 -1.63
N ARG A 564 -20.16 -17.02 -2.60
CA ARG A 564 -21.08 -17.80 -3.42
C ARG A 564 -21.30 -19.19 -2.81
N GLN A 565 -22.54 -19.51 -2.47
CA GLN A 565 -22.95 -20.84 -1.98
C GLN A 565 -23.93 -21.46 -2.99
N GLY A 566 -23.40 -22.26 -3.92
CA GLY A 566 -24.18 -22.80 -5.04
C GLY A 566 -24.63 -21.67 -5.98
N ALA A 567 -25.95 -21.51 -6.16
CA ALA A 567 -26.53 -20.45 -7.00
C ALA A 567 -26.80 -19.14 -6.25
N GLN A 568 -26.58 -19.09 -4.94
CA GLN A 568 -26.94 -17.95 -4.08
C GLN A 568 -25.69 -17.20 -3.59
N TYR A 569 -25.84 -15.89 -3.41
CA TYR A 569 -24.84 -15.04 -2.75
C TYR A 569 -25.27 -14.80 -1.29
N LYS A 570 -24.31 -14.79 -0.37
CA LYS A 570 -24.55 -14.52 1.05
C LYS A 570 -23.39 -13.73 1.65
N LEU A 571 -23.65 -13.00 2.73
CA LEU A 571 -22.57 -12.47 3.56
C LEU A 571 -21.75 -13.64 4.15
N GLY A 572 -20.48 -13.72 3.78
CA GLY A 572 -19.50 -14.56 4.45
C GLY A 572 -19.11 -13.92 5.78
N PHE A 573 -18.77 -12.63 5.73
CA PHE A 573 -18.75 -11.76 6.90
C PHE A 573 -19.10 -10.32 6.52
N SER A 574 -19.53 -9.51 7.47
CA SER A 574 -19.65 -8.07 7.37
C SER A 574 -19.54 -7.47 8.76
N THR A 575 -18.68 -6.47 8.92
CA THR A 575 -18.29 -5.88 10.20
C THR A 575 -18.13 -4.36 10.07
N TYR A 576 -18.42 -3.65 11.16
CA TYR A 576 -17.87 -2.31 11.35
C TYR A 576 -16.35 -2.39 11.54
N LEU A 577 -15.66 -1.28 11.31
CA LEU A 577 -14.23 -1.08 11.53
C LEU A 577 -14.03 0.38 11.93
N GLY A 578 -14.03 0.65 13.23
CA GLY A 578 -13.95 2.03 13.71
C GLY A 578 -14.06 2.21 15.22
N GLY A 579 -13.90 3.46 15.65
CA GLY A 579 -13.83 3.91 17.04
C GLY A 579 -14.91 4.94 17.35
N GLN A 580 -14.63 5.86 18.27
CA GLN A 580 -15.59 6.85 18.74
C GLN A 580 -15.91 7.95 17.70
N TYR A 581 -14.99 8.22 16.77
CA TYR A 581 -15.09 9.26 15.77
C TYR A 581 -15.29 8.70 14.36
N SER A 582 -14.96 9.48 13.33
CA SER A 582 -15.19 9.08 11.95
C SER A 582 -14.01 8.26 11.44
N GLU A 583 -14.32 7.12 10.86
CA GLU A 583 -13.34 6.33 10.09
C GLU A 583 -13.75 6.25 8.63
N TYR A 584 -12.72 6.20 7.79
CA TYR A 584 -12.84 6.05 6.35
C TYR A 584 -12.06 4.80 5.92
N ALA A 585 -12.70 3.87 5.19
CA ALA A 585 -12.06 2.66 4.66
C ALA A 585 -11.94 2.71 3.13
N GLY A 586 -10.96 3.46 2.66
CA GLY A 586 -10.77 3.79 1.24
C GLY A 586 -9.95 2.80 0.43
N GLY A 587 -9.07 2.02 1.07
CA GLY A 587 -8.17 1.08 0.40
C GLY A 587 -8.55 -0.38 0.63
N LEU A 588 -8.33 -1.21 -0.38
CA LEU A 588 -8.62 -2.63 -0.34
C LEU A 588 -7.63 -3.42 -1.21
N ALA A 589 -7.07 -4.49 -0.66
CA ALA A 589 -6.38 -5.51 -1.45
C ALA A 589 -6.83 -6.91 -1.01
N VAL A 590 -7.06 -7.81 -1.97
CA VAL A 590 -7.58 -9.16 -1.72
C VAL A 590 -6.57 -10.18 -2.20
N THR A 591 -6.16 -11.10 -1.33
CA THR A 591 -5.27 -12.19 -1.75
C THR A 591 -6.02 -13.18 -2.63
N ARG A 592 -5.31 -13.98 -3.43
CA ARG A 592 -5.94 -15.06 -4.20
C ARG A 592 -6.72 -16.07 -3.33
N SER A 593 -6.30 -16.26 -2.07
CA SER A 593 -6.98 -17.11 -1.09
C SER A 593 -8.17 -16.42 -0.38
N GLY A 594 -8.36 -15.12 -0.62
CA GLY A 594 -9.49 -14.34 -0.11
C GLY A 594 -9.29 -13.75 1.29
N GLN A 595 -8.03 -13.55 1.73
CA GLN A 595 -7.76 -12.65 2.84
C GLN A 595 -7.92 -11.20 2.36
N VAL A 596 -8.34 -10.33 3.26
CA VAL A 596 -8.73 -8.96 2.93
C VAL A 596 -7.83 -7.99 3.70
N PHE A 597 -7.14 -7.12 2.99
CA PHE A 597 -6.39 -6.01 3.56
C PHE A 597 -7.14 -4.71 3.29
N VAL A 598 -7.18 -3.84 4.29
CA VAL A 598 -7.91 -2.58 4.29
C VAL A 598 -6.98 -1.50 4.77
N SER A 599 -7.04 -0.34 4.13
CA SER A 599 -6.38 0.85 4.64
C SER A 599 -7.33 2.02 4.64
N GLY A 600 -7.03 3.01 5.46
CA GLY A 600 -7.92 4.14 5.60
C GLY A 600 -7.39 5.18 6.54
N VAL A 601 -8.32 5.92 7.14
CA VAL A 601 -8.06 7.06 8.01
C VAL A 601 -8.88 6.91 9.30
N THR A 602 -8.26 7.23 10.43
CA THR A 602 -8.91 7.29 11.74
C THR A 602 -8.36 8.46 12.56
N ASN A 603 -9.22 9.12 13.33
CA ASN A 603 -8.80 10.04 14.39
C ASN A 603 -9.28 9.56 15.78
N SER A 604 -9.67 8.29 15.87
CA SER A 604 -10.12 7.65 17.09
C SER A 604 -8.96 7.01 17.82
N GLU A 605 -8.79 7.33 19.11
CA GLU A 605 -7.83 6.65 19.99
C GLU A 605 -8.21 5.17 20.26
N ASP A 606 -9.50 4.86 20.17
CA ASP A 606 -10.07 3.54 20.43
C ASP A 606 -10.29 2.71 19.17
N PHE A 607 -9.64 3.06 18.05
CA PHE A 607 -9.69 2.25 16.82
C PHE A 607 -9.30 0.79 17.11
N PRO A 608 -10.00 -0.21 16.54
CA PRO A 608 -9.78 -1.61 16.86
C PRO A 608 -8.43 -2.08 16.32
N VAL A 609 -7.43 -2.13 17.20
CA VAL A 609 -6.12 -2.73 16.95
C VAL A 609 -6.12 -4.24 17.25
N ALA A 610 -5.36 -5.02 16.49
CA ALA A 610 -5.17 -6.45 16.73
C ALA A 610 -3.80 -6.82 16.22
N ALA A 611 -2.87 -7.19 17.11
CA ALA A 611 -1.45 -7.18 16.77
C ALA A 611 -1.13 -5.89 15.97
N PRO A 612 -1.07 -4.68 16.58
CA PRO A 612 -0.65 -3.43 15.90
C PRO A 612 0.85 -3.12 15.87
N MET A 613 1.43 -2.73 14.72
CA MET A 613 2.85 -2.29 14.65
C MET A 613 3.03 -0.97 15.41
N GLN A 614 2.02 -0.11 15.32
CA GLN A 614 1.81 1.10 16.09
C GLN A 614 0.46 0.95 16.80
N GLY A 615 0.51 0.70 18.12
CA GLY A 615 -0.67 0.39 18.94
C GLY A 615 -1.50 1.57 19.41
N SER A 616 -1.07 2.79 19.13
CA SER A 616 -1.76 4.03 19.51
C SER A 616 -1.72 5.02 18.35
N ILE A 617 -2.77 5.81 18.23
CA ILE A 617 -2.77 6.97 17.35
C ILE A 617 -1.60 7.91 17.69
N GLY A 618 -1.08 8.59 16.69
CA GLY A 618 -0.06 9.60 16.84
C GLY A 618 -0.48 10.72 17.80
N PRO A 619 0.45 11.31 18.57
CA PRO A 619 0.11 12.23 19.67
C PRO A 619 -0.31 13.64 19.19
N GLY A 620 -0.53 13.83 17.89
CA GLY A 620 -0.91 15.13 17.31
C GLY A 620 -2.35 15.51 17.65
N VAL A 621 -2.58 16.75 18.06
CA VAL A 621 -3.92 17.33 18.25
C VAL A 621 -4.15 18.38 17.17
N CYS A 622 -5.11 18.12 16.28
CA CYS A 622 -5.40 18.99 15.15
C CYS A 622 -6.64 19.88 15.37
N ILE A 623 -7.58 19.44 16.22
CA ILE A 623 -8.80 20.21 16.50
C ILE A 623 -9.07 20.19 18.01
N THR A 624 -9.27 21.36 18.61
CA THR A 624 -9.86 21.49 19.96
C THR A 624 -11.25 22.07 19.84
N ALA A 625 -12.28 21.29 20.16
CA ALA A 625 -13.68 21.70 20.05
C ALA A 625 -14.41 21.46 21.37
N GLY A 626 -15.01 22.51 21.94
CA GLY A 626 -15.77 22.40 23.19
C GLY A 626 -14.94 21.97 24.41
N GLY A 627 -13.62 22.18 24.39
CA GLY A 627 -12.70 21.74 25.45
C GLY A 627 -12.28 20.27 25.35
N VAL A 628 -12.61 19.58 24.25
CA VAL A 628 -12.15 18.23 23.94
C VAL A 628 -11.15 18.31 22.79
N ASP A 629 -9.97 17.76 23.01
CA ASP A 629 -8.94 17.61 21.99
C ASP A 629 -9.29 16.43 21.08
N ARG A 630 -9.15 16.64 19.77
CA ARG A 630 -9.26 15.61 18.74
C ARG A 630 -7.93 15.44 18.06
N TYR A 631 -7.53 14.18 17.97
CA TYR A 631 -6.27 13.82 17.35
C TYR A 631 -6.29 14.14 15.86
N CYS A 632 -5.10 14.40 15.33
CA CYS A 632 -4.88 14.41 13.90
C CYS A 632 -5.25 13.04 13.32
N ASN A 633 -5.62 13.03 12.05
CA ASN A 633 -5.91 11.80 11.35
C ASN A 633 -4.63 10.97 11.24
N ASP A 634 -4.68 9.69 11.57
CA ASP A 634 -3.65 8.72 11.21
C ASP A 634 -4.16 7.77 10.14
N ALA A 635 -3.26 7.30 9.29
CA ALA A 635 -3.59 6.17 8.44
C ALA A 635 -3.75 4.91 9.31
N TYR A 636 -4.49 3.93 8.82
CA TYR A 636 -4.48 2.58 9.41
C TYR A 636 -4.33 1.52 8.34
N ILE A 637 -3.88 0.34 8.77
CA ILE A 637 -3.80 -0.86 7.94
C ILE A 637 -4.36 -2.02 8.75
N THR A 638 -5.37 -2.70 8.21
CA THR A 638 -6.08 -3.80 8.85
C THR A 638 -6.15 -5.01 7.92
N GLN A 639 -5.98 -6.20 8.45
CA GLN A 639 -6.16 -7.46 7.74
C GLN A 639 -7.28 -8.27 8.39
N PHE A 640 -8.14 -8.83 7.54
CA PHE A 640 -9.16 -9.81 7.90
C PHE A 640 -8.83 -11.17 7.29
N SER A 641 -8.99 -12.21 8.11
CA SER A 641 -9.04 -13.60 7.68
C SER A 641 -10.21 -13.86 6.73
N THR A 642 -10.22 -15.03 6.11
CA THR A 642 -11.32 -15.43 5.23
C THR A 642 -12.67 -15.56 5.97
N ALA A 643 -12.62 -15.83 7.28
CA ALA A 643 -13.77 -15.99 8.16
C ALA A 643 -14.26 -14.67 8.81
N GLY A 644 -13.63 -13.53 8.51
CA GLY A 644 -14.04 -12.22 9.04
C GLY A 644 -13.42 -11.84 10.38
N GLN A 645 -12.44 -12.60 10.84
CA GLN A 645 -11.67 -12.28 12.05
C GLN A 645 -10.57 -11.28 11.71
N GLN A 646 -10.44 -10.22 12.51
CA GLN A 646 -9.37 -9.23 12.40
C GLN A 646 -8.06 -9.84 12.91
N VAL A 647 -7.09 -10.03 12.02
CA VAL A 647 -5.82 -10.73 12.33
C VAL A 647 -4.65 -9.78 12.56
N PHE A 648 -4.69 -8.63 11.91
CA PHE A 648 -3.73 -7.55 12.01
C PHE A 648 -4.50 -6.23 11.93
N SER A 649 -4.15 -5.23 12.74
CA SER A 649 -4.71 -3.88 12.63
C SER A 649 -3.82 -2.91 13.38
N THR A 650 -3.29 -1.92 12.69
CA THR A 650 -2.34 -0.93 13.20
C THR A 650 -2.75 0.48 12.79
N TYR A 651 -2.42 1.46 13.64
CA TYR A 651 -2.25 2.83 13.18
C TYR A 651 -0.98 2.93 12.33
N TRP A 652 -0.86 4.00 11.56
CA TRP A 652 0.30 4.29 10.74
C TRP A 652 0.41 5.79 10.47
N GLY A 653 1.03 6.52 11.40
CA GLY A 653 1.07 7.99 11.36
C GLY A 653 1.94 8.63 12.44
N GLY A 654 1.98 9.96 12.44
CA GLY A 654 2.85 10.80 13.25
C GLY A 654 2.09 11.88 14.02
N THR A 655 2.58 13.12 14.03
CA THR A 655 1.96 14.21 14.83
C THR A 655 0.99 15.08 14.03
N ARG A 656 0.77 14.79 12.75
CA ARG A 656 -0.11 15.51 11.84
C ARG A 656 -0.93 14.55 11.00
N ASP A 657 -1.79 15.09 10.15
CA ASP A 657 -2.69 14.30 9.33
C ASP A 657 -1.92 13.36 8.38
N ASP A 658 -2.28 12.08 8.46
CA ASP A 658 -1.77 10.98 7.65
C ASP A 658 -2.96 10.15 7.15
N SER A 659 -2.93 9.73 5.90
CA SER A 659 -4.06 8.97 5.31
C SER A 659 -3.59 7.99 4.26
N ALA A 660 -4.12 6.75 4.29
CA ALA A 660 -3.88 5.72 3.29
C ALA A 660 -5.07 5.57 2.33
N GLY A 661 -4.79 5.47 1.04
CA GLY A 661 -5.80 5.32 -0.02
C GLY A 661 -5.60 4.05 -0.84
N GLY A 662 -4.52 3.98 -1.62
CA GLY A 662 -4.27 2.88 -2.55
C GLY A 662 -3.61 1.66 -1.89
N MET A 663 -4.05 0.46 -2.28
CA MET A 663 -3.42 -0.80 -1.89
C MET A 663 -3.33 -1.76 -3.07
N VAL A 664 -2.23 -2.50 -3.17
CA VAL A 664 -2.10 -3.58 -4.16
C VAL A 664 -1.24 -4.72 -3.61
N ILE A 665 -1.52 -5.95 -4.05
CA ILE A 665 -0.67 -7.11 -3.78
C ILE A 665 0.04 -7.49 -5.07
N ASP A 666 1.38 -7.53 -5.05
CA ASP A 666 2.15 -7.97 -6.21
C ASP A 666 2.06 -9.49 -6.43
N PRO A 667 2.49 -10.02 -7.59
CA PRO A 667 2.49 -11.46 -7.86
C PRO A 667 3.32 -12.31 -6.89
N ASN A 668 4.24 -11.70 -6.14
CA ASN A 668 5.06 -12.36 -5.12
C ASN A 668 4.38 -12.37 -3.74
N GLY A 669 3.21 -11.77 -3.60
CA GLY A 669 2.48 -11.68 -2.34
C GLY A 669 2.97 -10.57 -1.42
N ASN A 670 3.59 -9.52 -1.93
CA ASN A 670 3.88 -8.32 -1.14
C ASN A 670 2.72 -7.33 -1.23
N LEU A 671 2.29 -6.82 -0.08
CA LEU A 671 1.32 -5.74 0.02
C LEU A 671 2.04 -4.39 -0.07
N TYR A 672 1.54 -3.52 -0.93
CA TYR A 672 1.94 -2.12 -1.00
C TYR A 672 0.77 -1.24 -0.58
N VAL A 673 1.07 -0.22 0.21
CA VAL A 673 0.10 0.78 0.68
C VAL A 673 0.65 2.16 0.41
N VAL A 674 -0.19 3.03 -0.15
CA VAL A 674 0.18 4.40 -0.50
C VAL A 674 -0.80 5.39 0.09
N GLY A 675 -0.31 6.59 0.30
CA GLY A 675 -1.10 7.66 0.84
C GLY A 675 -0.32 8.94 0.96
N ARG A 676 -0.78 9.82 1.85
CA ARG A 676 -0.15 11.10 2.16
C ARG A 676 0.12 11.25 3.64
N SER A 677 1.13 12.05 3.96
CA SER A 677 1.58 12.35 5.31
C SER A 677 1.99 13.81 5.43
N GLU A 678 1.42 14.53 6.40
CA GLU A 678 1.92 15.82 6.87
C GLU A 678 2.99 15.68 7.97
N SER A 679 3.15 14.47 8.50
CA SER A 679 3.97 14.19 9.66
C SER A 679 5.45 14.17 9.32
N SER A 680 6.21 15.13 9.85
CA SER A 680 7.69 15.07 9.81
C SER A 680 8.26 13.90 10.60
N ASN A 681 7.47 13.32 11.51
CA ASN A 681 7.80 12.13 12.27
C ASN A 681 7.07 10.87 11.79
N PHE A 682 6.62 10.85 10.52
CA PHE A 682 5.93 9.68 9.95
C PHE A 682 6.78 8.39 10.08
N PRO A 683 6.17 7.23 10.41
CA PRO A 683 6.88 5.96 10.54
C PRO A 683 7.56 5.52 9.23
N THR A 684 8.86 5.77 9.13
CA THR A 684 9.71 5.34 8.01
C THR A 684 10.71 4.29 8.50
N SER A 685 10.95 3.25 7.69
CA SER A 685 11.99 2.25 7.97
C SER A 685 13.24 2.44 7.15
N VAL A 686 13.16 3.29 6.13
CA VAL A 686 14.31 3.90 5.46
C VAL A 686 14.32 5.37 5.83
N THR A 687 15.43 5.86 6.36
CA THR A 687 15.77 7.26 6.13
C THR A 687 15.97 7.35 4.62
N SER A 688 15.06 7.90 3.82
CA SER A 688 15.33 8.07 2.38
C SER A 688 16.16 9.33 2.20
N THR A 689 17.49 9.20 2.07
CA THR A 689 18.31 10.33 1.60
C THR A 689 18.06 10.55 0.12
N GLY A 690 17.03 11.35 -0.18
CA GLY A 690 16.73 11.80 -1.54
C GLY A 690 15.37 12.45 -1.70
N LEU A 691 14.43 12.19 -0.79
CA LEU A 691 13.05 12.64 -0.93
C LEU A 691 12.66 13.28 0.42
N LYS A 692 12.60 14.60 0.39
CA LYS A 692 12.67 15.49 1.54
C LYS A 692 11.40 15.38 2.39
N GLN A 693 11.53 15.26 3.72
CA GLN A 693 10.45 15.64 4.64
C GLN A 693 10.43 17.17 4.72
N THR A 694 9.57 17.80 3.93
CA THR A 694 9.20 19.20 4.07
C THR A 694 8.11 19.35 5.15
N THR A 695 7.70 20.58 5.45
CA THR A 695 6.51 20.84 6.28
C THR A 695 5.18 20.77 5.49
N SER A 696 5.20 20.23 4.27
CA SER A 696 4.04 20.07 3.38
C SER A 696 3.58 18.61 3.33
N GLU A 697 2.36 18.34 2.85
CA GLU A 697 1.87 16.97 2.63
C GLU A 697 2.79 16.23 1.64
N ASN A 698 3.28 15.05 2.01
CA ASN A 698 4.14 14.22 1.17
C ASN A 698 3.52 12.84 0.95
N ILE A 699 3.84 12.20 -0.17
CA ILE A 699 3.42 10.83 -0.45
C ILE A 699 4.17 9.87 0.47
N PHE A 700 3.52 8.83 0.98
CA PHE A 700 4.21 7.67 1.54
C PHE A 700 3.96 6.41 0.72
N LEU A 701 4.93 5.48 0.76
CA LEU A 701 4.84 4.14 0.22
C LEU A 701 5.35 3.14 1.25
N VAL A 702 4.49 2.21 1.65
CA VAL A 702 4.79 1.11 2.56
C VAL A 702 4.78 -0.20 1.79
N LYS A 703 5.78 -1.06 2.02
CA LYS A 703 5.81 -2.44 1.54
C LYS A 703 5.90 -3.42 2.71
N MET A 704 4.92 -4.31 2.79
CA MET A 704 4.85 -5.40 3.78
C MET A 704 4.77 -6.73 3.03
N THR A 705 5.29 -7.82 3.60
CA THR A 705 4.84 -9.14 3.12
C THR A 705 3.38 -9.34 3.54
N THR A 706 2.58 -10.04 2.74
CA THR A 706 1.22 -10.43 3.18
C THR A 706 1.22 -11.44 4.34
N GLY A 707 2.42 -11.77 4.85
CA GLY A 707 2.65 -12.43 6.12
C GLY A 707 2.84 -11.50 7.33
N VAL A 708 3.00 -10.18 7.22
CA VAL A 708 3.34 -9.26 8.34
C VAL A 708 2.10 -8.50 8.85
N SER A 709 1.85 -8.18 10.14
CA SER A 709 2.29 -8.62 11.49
C SER A 709 1.78 -7.60 12.52
N SER A 710 1.71 -7.91 13.82
CA SER A 710 2.53 -7.09 14.75
C SER A 710 2.94 -7.69 16.13
N PRO A 711 3.84 -6.99 16.86
CA PRO A 711 4.31 -7.25 18.24
C PRO A 711 3.37 -6.83 19.39
N PRO A 712 3.73 -7.14 20.66
CA PRO A 712 2.90 -6.88 21.86
C PRO A 712 2.89 -5.41 22.33
N PRO A 713 1.88 -5.00 23.12
CA PRO A 713 1.74 -3.63 23.62
C PRO A 713 2.62 -3.36 24.85
N GLY A 714 3.38 -2.26 24.84
CA GLY A 714 4.00 -1.70 26.06
C GLY A 714 5.46 -1.25 25.97
N GLY A 715 6.16 -1.44 24.84
CA GLY A 715 7.52 -0.94 24.66
C GLY A 715 7.54 0.51 24.18
N THR A 716 8.30 1.37 24.85
CA THR A 716 8.73 2.67 24.31
C THR A 716 9.31 2.48 22.90
N PHE A 717 8.73 3.12 21.89
CA PHE A 717 9.32 3.19 20.55
C PHE A 717 10.68 3.89 20.62
N ARG A 718 11.76 3.12 20.40
CA ARG A 718 13.09 3.68 20.16
C ARG A 718 13.42 3.48 18.69
N VAL A 719 13.57 4.61 18.00
CA VAL A 719 14.21 4.72 16.70
C VAL A 719 15.62 4.12 16.79
N TYR A 720 15.86 3.19 15.86
CA TYR A 720 17.10 2.57 15.41
C TYR A 720 18.41 2.97 16.11
N VAL A 721 19.07 2.00 16.75
CA VAL A 721 20.48 2.08 17.14
C VAL A 721 21.31 1.30 16.09
N PRO A 722 22.32 1.92 15.46
CA PRO A 722 23.12 1.28 14.42
C PRO A 722 23.87 0.04 14.91
N MET A 723 24.22 -0.88 14.00
CA MET A 723 25.44 -1.68 14.17
C MET A 723 26.63 -0.71 14.20
N VAL A 724 26.95 -0.22 15.39
CA VAL A 724 28.22 0.45 15.63
C VAL A 724 29.20 -0.64 16.04
N VAL A 725 30.01 -1.12 15.09
CA VAL A 725 31.34 -1.59 15.48
C VAL A 725 32.06 -0.33 15.97
N GLN A 726 31.96 -0.05 17.26
CA GLN A 726 32.56 1.12 17.87
C GLN A 726 34.04 0.83 18.07
N GLY A 727 34.79 0.88 16.97
CA GLY A 727 36.24 0.97 17.02
C GLY A 727 36.63 2.30 17.64
N ARG A 728 37.62 2.28 18.54
CA ARG A 728 38.36 3.50 18.87
C ARG A 728 39.14 4.00 17.67
#